data_AF-M0ME06-F1
#
_entry.id   AF-M0ME06-F1
#
_cell.length_a   1.000
_cell.length_b   1.000
_cell.length_c   1.000
_cell.angle_alpha   90.00
_cell.angle_beta   90.00
_cell.angle_gamma   90.00
#
_symmetry.space_group_name_H-M   'P 1'
#
loop_
_entity.id
_entity.type
_entity.pdbx_description
1 polymer ?
#
loop_
_entity_poly.entity_id
_entity_poly.type
_entity_poly.pdbx_seq_one_letter_code
_entity_poly.pdbx_strand_id
1 'polypeptide(L)'
;MTGDPRNTDVHQASRRRFLGAAAAGALAGVGGLGSAAAQSEPEIIRLGGEIAGWQGRAPDTIAGETNPTLDLEPGTDYRVVWENLDGMGHNVALLDGDGATLERTEVMSEEGTTQSLTFTAREAMAEYICEPHSGTMRGALAVGEGSASETTTTTESPGDEAGSAGSAGGPVPQGPTIALETVADGFQVPTDFATAPGDDRQFVVDLPGQIYTVASGGGRGEPFLDISDRLAERVGERGLLGLAFHPDFDENRRFYLRYSAPLSEDAPDEFSHTERLSEFRVTEDATGVIEDSERVLLAVDEPTKFHNGGALAFGPDDYLYVSYGDGGGSRDTGPGHAADWYEENTGGNGQDVGENLLGSIVRIDVDGETSDKPYGIPEDNPLVGDAGLDEHYAWGFRNPWRMGFSDGDLYVADVGQSRFEEVDRVVKGGNYGWNVKEGTHCYSTANPGAIPAECPDSTPPDVRGGEPLRDPVIEYPHARDGETIGLSVIGGYVYDGAIGSLDGTYVFGDYSQEGNPQGSLFAATPSDEGLWEFTKLEIAGADDGELGGYLIDIGRDDAGELYALTSAGDLGGAVHKLVSADESMGMTGNTTTGTNGTTINGTATVSGTTTGAAETTVGSTDSPATGTTRETPTGTAGSATETTAMATETTATTTAGTNATPSAESTPGGTAEANPDGTSDAEGPGFGVLAALAGLAGVAARRFVRR
;
A
#
# COMPACT_ATOMS: atom_id res chain seq x y z
N MET A 1 11.47 51.52 58.93
CA MET A 1 10.53 51.40 60.06
C MET A 1 9.15 51.16 59.48
N THR A 2 8.48 50.09 59.95
CA THR A 2 7.02 49.79 59.87
C THR A 2 6.39 49.71 58.46
N GLY A 3 5.63 48.71 58.02
CA GLY A 3 4.94 47.56 58.60
C GLY A 3 3.84 47.14 57.58
N ASP A 4 3.61 45.84 57.44
CA ASP A 4 2.54 45.16 56.64
C ASP A 4 1.12 45.42 57.24
N PRO A 5 -0.09 45.03 56.70
CA PRO A 5 -0.40 44.04 55.64
C PRO A 5 -1.65 44.25 54.72
N ARG A 6 -1.79 43.41 53.65
CA ARG A 6 -2.99 42.57 53.32
C ARG A 6 -2.96 41.85 51.94
N ASN A 7 -3.19 40.51 51.97
CA ASN A 7 -3.96 39.59 51.07
C ASN A 7 -3.80 39.66 49.53
N THR A 8 -3.73 38.57 48.73
CA THR A 8 -3.83 37.10 48.88
C THR A 8 -3.44 36.49 47.53
N ASP A 9 -2.53 35.53 47.50
CA ASP A 9 -2.27 34.64 46.35
C ASP A 9 -2.54 33.19 46.78
N VAL A 10 -3.19 32.41 45.91
CA VAL A 10 -3.34 30.96 46.05
C VAL A 10 -2.75 30.30 44.81
N HIS A 11 -1.52 29.81 44.96
CA HIS A 11 -1.01 28.62 44.27
C HIS A 11 -0.77 27.57 45.35
N GLN A 12 -1.22 26.33 45.14
CA GLN A 12 -0.56 25.19 45.78
C GLN A 12 -0.66 23.91 44.98
N ALA A 13 0.50 23.32 44.75
CA ALA A 13 0.72 21.99 44.22
C ALA A 13 0.67 20.92 45.34
N SER A 14 0.20 19.73 44.93
CA SER A 14 0.59 18.36 45.32
C SER A 14 0.69 17.96 46.81
N ARG A 15 -0.04 16.88 47.16
CA ARG A 15 0.53 15.68 47.80
C ARG A 15 -0.44 14.48 47.76
N ARG A 16 0.09 13.33 47.30
CA ARG A 16 -0.50 11.97 47.25
C ARG A 16 -0.98 11.47 48.63
N ARG A 17 -2.09 10.72 48.64
CA ARG A 17 -2.36 9.60 49.58
C ARG A 17 -3.22 8.51 48.93
N PHE A 18 -2.71 7.28 48.99
CA PHE A 18 -3.41 6.02 48.76
C PHE A 18 -4.44 5.77 49.87
N LEU A 19 -5.61 5.24 49.52
CA LEU A 19 -6.54 4.58 50.45
C LEU A 19 -7.30 3.47 49.70
N GLY A 20 -7.03 2.22 50.07
CA GLY A 20 -7.85 1.06 49.72
C GLY A 20 -9.08 0.98 50.63
N ALA A 21 -10.19 0.48 50.10
CA ALA A 21 -11.40 0.19 50.86
C ALA A 21 -11.80 -1.27 50.62
N ALA A 22 -11.70 -2.07 51.68
CA ALA A 22 -12.37 -3.35 51.82
C ALA A 22 -13.77 -3.10 52.42
N ALA A 23 -14.80 -3.73 51.86
CA ALA A 23 -16.14 -3.73 52.44
C ALA A 23 -16.50 -5.16 52.87
N ALA A 24 -16.64 -5.35 54.19
CA ALA A 24 -17.25 -6.52 54.79
C ALA A 24 -18.64 -6.12 55.33
N GLY A 25 -19.68 -6.85 54.94
CA GLY A 25 -21.02 -6.74 55.51
C GLY A 25 -21.57 -8.14 55.80
N ALA A 26 -21.78 -8.44 57.08
CA ALA A 26 -22.38 -9.69 57.53
C ALA A 26 -23.85 -9.46 57.97
N LEU A 27 -24.76 -10.32 57.53
CA LEU A 27 -26.09 -10.55 58.10
C LEU A 27 -26.39 -12.05 58.10
N ALA A 28 -26.91 -12.55 59.22
CA ALA A 28 -27.08 -13.97 59.53
C ALA A 28 -28.55 -14.45 59.45
N GLY A 29 -28.75 -15.64 58.85
CA GLY A 29 -29.83 -16.63 59.08
C GLY A 29 -31.28 -16.24 58.70
N VAL A 30 -32.14 -17.09 58.12
CA VAL A 30 -32.34 -18.55 58.22
C VAL A 30 -33.20 -19.06 57.04
N GLY A 31 -32.83 -20.20 56.42
CA GLY A 31 -33.75 -21.29 56.07
C GLY A 31 -34.26 -21.44 54.62
N GLY A 32 -33.65 -22.35 53.84
CA GLY A 32 -34.25 -22.92 52.64
C GLY A 32 -33.24 -23.74 51.82
N LEU A 33 -33.39 -25.07 51.81
CA LEU A 33 -32.46 -26.05 51.25
C LEU A 33 -32.37 -26.02 49.70
N GLY A 34 -31.15 -25.93 49.19
CA GLY A 34 -30.77 -26.25 47.81
C GLY A 34 -29.24 -26.26 47.73
N SER A 35 -28.66 -27.35 47.24
CA SER A 35 -27.21 -27.58 47.17
C SER A 35 -26.52 -26.49 46.34
N ALA A 36 -25.80 -25.57 46.98
CA ALA A 36 -24.93 -24.61 46.29
C ALA A 36 -23.65 -25.34 45.89
N ALA A 37 -23.41 -25.47 44.57
CA ALA A 37 -22.10 -25.84 44.06
C ALA A 37 -21.08 -24.80 44.53
N ALA A 38 -19.93 -25.25 45.04
CA ALA A 38 -18.80 -24.38 45.29
C ALA A 38 -18.34 -23.80 43.95
N GLN A 39 -18.51 -22.49 43.73
CA GLN A 39 -17.89 -21.81 42.59
C GLN A 39 -16.38 -21.77 42.85
N SER A 40 -15.61 -22.52 42.08
CA SER A 40 -14.14 -22.43 42.04
C SER A 40 -13.74 -21.03 41.57
N GLU A 41 -12.67 -20.45 42.12
CA GLU A 41 -12.11 -19.21 41.57
C GLU A 41 -11.57 -19.47 40.14
N PRO A 42 -11.71 -18.50 39.23
CA PRO A 42 -11.32 -18.71 37.84
C PRO A 42 -9.79 -18.87 37.71
N GLU A 43 -9.37 -19.75 36.80
CA GLU A 43 -7.96 -19.91 36.46
C GLU A 43 -7.44 -18.68 35.72
N ILE A 44 -6.24 -18.19 36.07
CA ILE A 44 -5.72 -16.93 35.53
C ILE A 44 -4.75 -17.20 34.38
N ILE A 45 -5.08 -16.65 33.21
CA ILE A 45 -4.21 -16.55 32.04
C ILE A 45 -3.69 -15.12 31.96
N ARG A 46 -2.40 -14.93 31.67
CA ARG A 46 -1.77 -13.63 31.52
C ARG A 46 -1.14 -13.48 30.15
N LEU A 47 -1.50 -12.40 29.48
CA LEU A 47 -0.98 -12.01 28.17
C LEU A 47 -0.39 -10.60 28.26
N GLY A 48 0.50 -10.26 27.33
CA GLY A 48 0.83 -8.89 26.98
C GLY A 48 0.44 -8.64 25.53
N GLY A 49 -0.22 -7.52 25.25
CA GLY A 49 -0.62 -7.15 23.90
C GLY A 49 0.35 -6.15 23.30
N GLU A 50 0.91 -6.48 22.14
CA GLU A 50 1.62 -5.56 21.26
C GLU A 50 1.27 -5.91 19.80
N ILE A 51 1.38 -4.96 18.88
CA ILE A 51 1.00 -5.13 17.46
C ILE A 51 1.68 -6.33 16.79
N ALA A 52 2.82 -6.80 17.31
CA ALA A 52 3.52 -7.98 16.81
C ALA A 52 2.87 -9.32 17.23
N GLY A 53 1.97 -9.32 18.21
CA GLY A 53 1.26 -10.50 18.68
C GLY A 53 0.95 -10.51 20.18
N TRP A 54 0.15 -11.48 20.62
CA TRP A 54 -0.06 -11.73 22.05
C TRP A 54 1.15 -12.42 22.67
N GLN A 55 1.81 -11.77 23.63
CA GLN A 55 2.90 -12.38 24.38
C GLN A 55 2.36 -13.15 25.58
N GLY A 56 2.51 -14.48 25.57
CA GLY A 56 2.16 -15.29 26.72
C GLY A 56 3.06 -14.98 27.93
N ARG A 57 2.45 -14.76 29.10
CA ARG A 57 3.16 -14.41 30.34
C ARG A 57 2.96 -15.43 31.45
N ALA A 58 1.75 -15.98 31.58
CA ALA A 58 1.42 -17.03 32.54
C ALA A 58 0.13 -17.76 32.10
N PRO A 59 -0.06 -19.05 32.39
CA PRO A 59 0.86 -19.96 33.10
C PRO A 59 2.19 -20.21 32.35
N ASP A 60 3.16 -20.85 33.01
CA ASP A 60 4.50 -21.10 32.45
C ASP A 60 4.45 -21.86 31.10
N THR A 61 3.37 -22.60 30.84
CA THR A 61 3.17 -23.34 29.59
C THR A 61 2.98 -22.46 28.35
N ILE A 62 2.62 -21.18 28.52
CA ILE A 62 2.51 -20.22 27.42
C ILE A 62 3.56 -19.10 27.51
N ALA A 63 4.41 -19.12 28.54
CA ALA A 63 5.28 -17.99 28.85
C ALA A 63 6.39 -17.83 27.78
N GLY A 64 6.43 -16.66 27.14
CA GLY A 64 7.40 -16.35 26.08
C GLY A 64 7.00 -16.81 24.68
N GLU A 65 5.81 -17.40 24.52
CA GLU A 65 5.23 -17.70 23.22
C GLU A 65 4.48 -16.48 22.67
N THR A 66 4.57 -16.27 21.36
CA THR A 66 3.75 -15.30 20.63
C THR A 66 2.51 -16.02 20.10
N ASN A 67 1.34 -15.43 20.33
CA ASN A 67 0.04 -15.99 19.98
C ASN A 67 -0.19 -17.42 20.52
N PRO A 68 0.06 -17.68 21.81
CA PRO A 68 0.00 -19.03 22.34
C PRO A 68 -1.38 -19.67 22.16
N THR A 69 -1.42 -20.97 21.91
CA THR A 69 -2.68 -21.71 22.05
C THR A 69 -3.04 -21.79 23.53
N LEU A 70 -4.28 -21.43 23.88
CA LEU A 70 -4.78 -21.56 25.24
C LEU A 70 -5.54 -22.88 25.35
N ASP A 71 -4.93 -23.85 26.02
CA ASP A 71 -5.58 -25.12 26.37
C ASP A 71 -6.56 -24.90 27.51
N LEU A 72 -7.84 -25.14 27.26
CA LEU A 72 -8.94 -24.89 28.19
C LEU A 72 -9.72 -26.17 28.50
N GLU A 73 -10.10 -26.34 29.76
CA GLU A 73 -10.99 -27.42 30.17
C GLU A 73 -12.46 -27.01 30.00
N PRO A 74 -13.29 -27.78 29.26
CA PRO A 74 -14.70 -27.46 29.08
C PRO A 74 -15.44 -27.32 30.42
N GLY A 75 -16.15 -26.21 30.60
CA GLY A 75 -16.92 -25.91 31.82
C GLY A 75 -16.11 -25.28 32.95
N THR A 76 -14.80 -25.03 32.77
CA THR A 76 -13.96 -24.31 33.73
C THR A 76 -14.02 -22.80 33.49
N ASP A 77 -14.08 -22.03 34.58
CA ASP A 77 -14.04 -20.57 34.53
C ASP A 77 -12.58 -20.09 34.42
N TYR A 78 -12.29 -19.23 33.45
CA TYR A 78 -10.99 -18.61 33.22
C TYR A 78 -11.10 -17.09 33.34
N ARG A 79 -9.98 -16.46 33.71
CA ARG A 79 -9.77 -15.01 33.64
C ARG A 79 -8.51 -14.70 32.87
N VAL A 80 -8.66 -14.17 31.66
CA VAL A 80 -7.55 -13.57 30.92
C VAL A 80 -7.29 -12.19 31.48
N VAL A 81 -6.06 -11.93 31.92
CA VAL A 81 -5.56 -10.64 32.37
C VAL A 81 -4.48 -10.21 31.41
N TRP A 82 -4.66 -9.10 30.71
CA TRP A 82 -3.74 -8.69 29.66
C TRP A 82 -3.25 -7.26 29.87
N GLU A 83 -1.97 -7.01 29.60
CA GLU A 83 -1.30 -5.71 29.70
C GLU A 83 -0.99 -5.16 28.30
N ASN A 84 -1.29 -3.89 28.05
CA ASN A 84 -0.88 -3.21 26.82
C ASN A 84 0.62 -2.90 26.89
N LEU A 85 1.43 -3.42 25.96
CA LEU A 85 2.89 -3.32 26.00
C LEU A 85 3.47 -2.22 25.11
N ASP A 86 2.70 -1.67 24.17
CA ASP A 86 3.20 -0.74 23.14
C ASP A 86 2.41 0.58 23.04
N GLY A 87 1.32 0.72 23.80
CA GLY A 87 0.47 1.91 23.82
C GLY A 87 -0.49 2.03 22.63
N MET A 88 -0.57 1.01 21.77
CA MET A 88 -1.52 0.97 20.65
C MET A 88 -2.91 0.52 21.13
N GLY A 89 -3.94 0.74 20.32
CA GLY A 89 -5.31 0.36 20.66
C GLY A 89 -5.50 -1.16 20.67
N HIS A 90 -5.66 -1.77 21.84
CA HIS A 90 -5.83 -3.22 21.97
C HIS A 90 -7.08 -3.60 22.74
N ASN A 91 -7.67 -4.75 22.42
CA ASN A 91 -8.62 -5.47 23.27
C ASN A 91 -8.39 -6.98 23.18
N VAL A 92 -9.01 -7.77 24.05
CA VAL A 92 -9.12 -9.23 23.87
C VAL A 92 -10.56 -9.54 23.52
N ALA A 93 -10.80 -10.21 22.40
CA ALA A 93 -12.08 -10.77 22.00
C ALA A 93 -11.97 -12.29 21.83
N LEU A 94 -12.93 -13.05 22.36
CA LEU A 94 -13.03 -14.50 22.20
C LEU A 94 -14.04 -14.80 21.11
N LEU A 95 -13.68 -15.63 20.14
CA LEU A 95 -14.51 -15.98 19.00
C LEU A 95 -14.94 -17.45 19.05
N ASP A 96 -16.06 -17.77 18.40
CA ASP A 96 -16.41 -19.15 18.08
C ASP A 96 -15.80 -19.62 16.75
N GLY A 97 -16.02 -20.90 16.42
CA GLY A 97 -15.50 -21.53 15.19
C GLY A 97 -16.07 -20.95 13.89
N ASP A 98 -17.11 -20.13 13.96
CA ASP A 98 -17.68 -19.39 12.83
C ASP A 98 -17.19 -17.92 12.81
N GLY A 99 -16.28 -17.55 13.73
CA GLY A 99 -15.69 -16.22 13.84
C GLY A 99 -16.55 -15.20 14.59
N ALA A 100 -17.68 -15.60 15.20
CA ALA A 100 -18.55 -14.67 15.90
C ALA A 100 -17.99 -14.31 17.30
N THR A 101 -17.97 -13.02 17.62
CA THR A 101 -17.50 -12.55 18.94
C THR A 101 -18.42 -13.01 20.05
N LEU A 102 -17.88 -13.80 20.96
CA LEU A 102 -18.56 -14.36 22.11
C LEU A 102 -18.52 -13.40 23.31
N GLU A 103 -17.31 -12.92 23.63
CA GLU A 103 -17.05 -12.02 24.74
C GLU A 103 -15.82 -11.16 24.40
N ARG A 104 -15.74 -9.93 24.93
CA ARG A 104 -14.60 -9.05 24.67
C ARG A 104 -14.35 -8.03 25.78
N THR A 105 -13.14 -7.48 25.81
CA THR A 105 -12.80 -6.29 26.58
C THR A 105 -12.97 -5.01 25.75
N GLU A 106 -12.94 -3.85 26.41
CA GLU A 106 -12.90 -2.55 25.72
C GLU A 106 -11.52 -2.31 25.11
N VAL A 107 -11.44 -1.50 24.06
CA VAL A 107 -10.16 -1.07 23.48
C VAL A 107 -9.47 -0.08 24.43
N MET A 108 -8.19 -0.31 24.75
CA MET A 108 -7.34 0.63 25.49
C MET A 108 -6.09 0.99 24.68
N SER A 109 -5.59 2.21 24.85
CA SER A 109 -4.41 2.73 24.13
C SER A 109 -3.40 3.39 25.08
N GLU A 110 -3.30 2.91 26.32
CA GLU A 110 -2.31 3.40 27.29
C GLU A 110 -1.33 2.28 27.64
N GLU A 111 -0.05 2.47 27.33
CA GLU A 111 1.03 1.53 27.63
C GLU A 111 1.11 1.23 29.13
N GLY A 112 1.28 -0.04 29.48
CA GLY A 112 1.36 -0.54 30.86
C GLY A 112 0.02 -0.64 31.59
N THR A 113 -1.11 -0.34 30.93
CA THR A 113 -2.44 -0.55 31.51
C THR A 113 -2.91 -1.99 31.30
N THR A 114 -3.78 -2.46 32.20
CA THR A 114 -4.23 -3.86 32.24
C THR A 114 -5.76 -3.93 32.25
N GLN A 115 -6.34 -4.82 31.47
CA GLN A 115 -7.74 -5.23 31.57
C GLN A 115 -7.86 -6.73 31.78
N SER A 116 -9.07 -7.19 32.09
CA SER A 116 -9.34 -8.62 32.22
C SER A 116 -10.72 -9.00 31.72
N LEU A 117 -10.80 -10.19 31.13
CA LEU A 117 -12.04 -10.85 30.72
C LEU A 117 -12.21 -12.14 31.50
N THR A 118 -13.40 -12.40 32.06
CA THR A 118 -13.71 -13.66 32.75
C THR A 118 -14.79 -14.40 31.98
N PHE A 119 -14.54 -15.66 31.62
CA PHE A 119 -15.44 -16.46 30.79
C PHE A 119 -15.43 -17.93 31.25
N THR A 120 -16.47 -18.68 30.89
CA THR A 120 -16.53 -20.14 31.08
C THR A 120 -16.18 -20.82 29.76
N ALA A 121 -15.17 -21.68 29.76
CA ALA A 121 -14.74 -22.40 28.56
C ALA A 121 -15.85 -23.32 28.03
N ARG A 122 -16.12 -23.25 26.72
CA ARG A 122 -17.14 -24.06 26.04
C ARG A 122 -16.64 -24.48 24.66
N GLU A 123 -17.07 -25.64 24.17
CA GLU A 123 -16.61 -26.25 22.90
C GLU A 123 -16.75 -25.34 21.67
N ALA A 124 -17.68 -24.39 21.71
CA ALA A 124 -17.86 -23.44 20.63
C ALA A 124 -16.72 -22.40 20.54
N MET A 125 -15.94 -22.16 21.59
CA MET A 125 -14.81 -21.22 21.57
C MET A 125 -13.67 -21.78 20.73
N ALA A 126 -13.15 -20.99 19.80
CA ALA A 126 -12.13 -21.42 18.86
C ALA A 126 -10.88 -20.54 18.90
N GLU A 127 -11.03 -19.23 19.10
CA GLU A 127 -9.91 -18.28 18.98
C GLU A 127 -10.05 -17.11 19.95
N TYR A 128 -8.93 -16.45 20.23
CA TYR A 128 -8.90 -15.14 20.86
C TYR A 128 -8.07 -14.18 20.01
N ILE A 129 -8.57 -12.96 19.83
CA ILE A 129 -7.96 -11.95 18.96
C ILE A 129 -7.87 -10.59 19.65
N CYS A 130 -7.03 -9.72 19.11
CA CYS A 130 -7.17 -8.28 19.22
C CYS A 130 -7.99 -7.80 18.02
N GLU A 131 -9.19 -7.24 18.23
CA GLU A 131 -10.04 -6.80 17.10
C GLU A 131 -9.35 -5.73 16.24
N PRO A 132 -8.65 -4.73 16.80
CA PRO A 132 -7.85 -3.77 16.03
C PRO A 132 -6.66 -4.35 15.26
N HIS A 133 -6.14 -5.52 15.67
CA HIS A 133 -4.90 -6.11 15.14
C HIS A 133 -5.06 -7.61 14.89
N SER A 134 -6.20 -8.04 14.34
CA SER A 134 -6.59 -9.46 14.29
C SER A 134 -5.76 -10.32 13.33
N GLY A 135 -4.97 -9.67 12.46
CA GLY A 135 -4.00 -10.32 11.57
C GLY A 135 -2.72 -10.78 12.28
N THR A 136 -2.29 -10.07 13.33
CA THR A 136 -1.03 -10.38 14.05
C THR A 136 -1.25 -10.81 15.49
N MET A 137 -2.34 -10.38 16.13
CA MET A 137 -2.65 -10.68 17.53
C MET A 137 -3.82 -11.64 17.62
N ARG A 138 -3.58 -12.91 17.28
CA ARG A 138 -4.58 -13.98 17.21
C ARG A 138 -3.98 -15.28 17.73
N GLY A 139 -4.65 -15.95 18.66
CA GLY A 139 -4.26 -17.28 19.11
C GLY A 139 -5.46 -18.23 19.21
N ALA A 140 -5.19 -19.53 19.20
CA ALA A 140 -6.22 -20.57 19.27
C ALA A 140 -6.70 -20.82 20.72
N LEU A 141 -7.96 -21.21 20.87
CA LEU A 141 -8.56 -21.74 22.10
C LEU A 141 -8.83 -23.23 21.89
N ALA A 142 -8.04 -24.10 22.52
CA ALA A 142 -8.23 -25.54 22.45
C ALA A 142 -9.10 -26.01 23.61
N VAL A 143 -10.40 -26.22 23.37
CA VAL A 143 -11.37 -26.61 24.42
C VAL A 143 -11.67 -28.12 24.38
N GLY A 144 -10.96 -28.90 25.21
CA GLY A 144 -11.17 -30.35 25.36
C GLY A 144 -10.23 -31.24 24.52
N GLU A 145 -9.70 -32.27 25.18
CA GLU A 145 -8.71 -33.30 24.76
C GLU A 145 -7.44 -32.79 24.06
N GLY A 146 -6.41 -32.54 24.87
CA GLY A 146 -5.04 -32.34 24.40
C GLY A 146 -4.38 -33.61 23.85
N SER A 147 -3.67 -33.39 22.73
CA SER A 147 -2.48 -34.10 22.23
C SER A 147 -2.64 -35.27 21.24
N ALA A 148 -2.09 -34.99 20.05
CA ALA A 148 -1.48 -35.86 19.04
C ALA A 148 -2.40 -36.69 18.13
N SER A 149 -2.49 -36.29 16.85
CA SER A 149 -2.74 -37.24 15.77
C SER A 149 -2.02 -36.84 14.48
N GLU A 150 -0.88 -37.49 14.23
CA GLU A 150 -0.45 -37.84 12.87
C GLU A 150 -1.67 -38.38 12.12
N THR A 151 -2.13 -37.70 11.07
CA THR A 151 -3.18 -38.24 10.20
C THR A 151 -2.56 -38.62 8.87
N THR A 152 -2.18 -39.90 8.82
CA THR A 152 -1.84 -40.64 7.62
C THR A 152 -2.98 -40.55 6.60
N THR A 153 -2.68 -39.99 5.43
CA THR A 153 -3.58 -39.92 4.28
C THR A 153 -3.92 -41.33 3.80
N THR A 154 -5.21 -41.66 3.72
CA THR A 154 -5.70 -42.71 2.81
C THR A 154 -6.79 -42.13 1.93
N THR A 155 -6.43 -42.01 0.66
CA THR A 155 -7.24 -41.68 -0.50
C THR A 155 -8.40 -42.65 -0.66
N GLU A 156 -9.63 -42.15 -0.85
CA GLU A 156 -10.53 -42.58 -1.93
C GLU A 156 -11.51 -41.44 -2.26
N SER A 157 -11.55 -41.09 -3.56
CA SER A 157 -12.47 -40.15 -4.20
C SER A 157 -13.76 -40.88 -4.60
N PRO A 158 -14.86 -40.14 -4.81
CA PRO A 158 -15.42 -40.15 -6.17
C PRO A 158 -15.78 -38.74 -6.64
N GLY A 159 -15.44 -38.46 -7.90
CA GLY A 159 -15.66 -37.18 -8.56
C GLY A 159 -17.10 -36.97 -9.02
N ASP A 160 -17.38 -35.72 -9.36
CA ASP A 160 -17.93 -35.32 -10.65
C ASP A 160 -17.62 -33.84 -10.88
N GLU A 161 -17.46 -33.48 -12.14
CA GLU A 161 -16.83 -32.25 -12.62
C GLU A 161 -17.79 -31.04 -12.74
N ALA A 162 -17.24 -29.86 -12.46
CA ALA A 162 -17.45 -28.64 -13.22
C ALA A 162 -16.22 -27.74 -13.01
N GLY A 163 -15.60 -27.29 -14.10
CA GLY A 163 -14.21 -26.82 -14.14
C GLY A 163 -13.93 -25.50 -13.43
N SER A 164 -12.79 -25.48 -12.75
CA SER A 164 -11.93 -24.29 -12.59
C SER A 164 -10.49 -24.78 -12.81
N ALA A 165 -9.82 -24.18 -13.79
CA ALA A 165 -8.40 -24.37 -14.03
C ALA A 165 -7.65 -23.34 -13.18
N GLY A 166 -6.67 -23.80 -12.39
CA GLY A 166 -5.68 -22.92 -11.75
C GLY A 166 -5.67 -22.90 -10.21
N SER A 167 -5.78 -24.04 -9.52
CA SER A 167 -5.23 -24.12 -8.15
C SER A 167 -4.96 -25.57 -7.77
N ALA A 168 -3.81 -26.08 -8.20
CA ALA A 168 -3.28 -27.32 -7.67
C ALA A 168 -2.65 -27.02 -6.30
N GLY A 169 -3.31 -27.46 -5.22
CA GLY A 169 -2.85 -27.30 -3.84
C GLY A 169 -1.40 -27.79 -3.63
N GLY A 170 -0.64 -27.01 -2.88
CA GLY A 170 0.81 -27.10 -2.67
C GLY A 170 1.45 -25.70 -2.48
N PRO A 171 2.66 -25.59 -1.91
CA PRO A 171 3.38 -24.30 -1.77
C PRO A 171 3.59 -23.62 -3.14
N VAL A 172 3.87 -22.31 -3.17
CA VAL A 172 4.22 -21.64 -4.44
C VAL A 172 5.45 -22.34 -5.03
N PRO A 173 5.41 -22.81 -6.29
CA PRO A 173 6.54 -23.52 -6.86
C PRO A 173 7.78 -22.63 -6.90
N GLN A 174 8.94 -23.20 -6.57
CA GLN A 174 10.21 -22.48 -6.65
C GLN A 174 10.64 -22.30 -8.12
N GLY A 175 11.07 -21.09 -8.44
CA GLY A 175 11.47 -20.62 -9.75
C GLY A 175 12.99 -20.53 -9.90
N PRO A 176 13.49 -19.75 -10.87
CA PRO A 176 14.92 -19.54 -11.04
C PRO A 176 15.54 -18.76 -9.87
N THR A 177 16.80 -19.06 -9.58
CA THR A 177 17.62 -18.29 -8.64
C THR A 177 18.23 -17.07 -9.33
N ILE A 178 18.08 -15.90 -8.73
CA ILE A 178 18.71 -14.63 -9.15
C ILE A 178 19.59 -14.09 -8.03
N ALA A 179 20.37 -13.05 -8.31
CA ALA A 179 21.12 -12.32 -7.29
C ALA A 179 20.74 -10.84 -7.32
N LEU A 180 21.11 -10.13 -6.25
CA LEU A 180 20.86 -8.70 -6.10
C LEU A 180 22.19 -7.95 -6.03
N GLU A 181 22.32 -6.91 -6.86
CA GLU A 181 23.40 -5.94 -6.78
C GLU A 181 22.85 -4.62 -6.24
N THR A 182 23.20 -4.26 -5.00
CA THR A 182 22.82 -2.96 -4.43
C THR A 182 23.50 -1.83 -5.20
N VAL A 183 22.71 -1.04 -5.93
CA VAL A 183 23.21 0.09 -6.73
C VAL A 183 23.17 1.40 -5.94
N ALA A 184 22.24 1.55 -5.00
CA ALA A 184 22.17 2.69 -4.10
C ALA A 184 21.47 2.31 -2.79
N ASP A 185 21.89 2.92 -1.68
CA ASP A 185 21.31 2.72 -0.35
C ASP A 185 21.16 4.04 0.43
N GLY A 186 20.55 3.96 1.60
CA GLY A 186 20.40 5.07 2.53
C GLY A 186 19.11 5.86 2.36
N PHE A 187 18.16 5.36 1.58
CA PHE A 187 16.80 5.88 1.47
C PHE A 187 16.00 5.61 2.75
N GLN A 188 14.90 6.34 2.97
CA GLN A 188 13.96 5.97 4.03
C GLN A 188 13.01 4.91 3.52
N VAL A 189 12.25 5.23 2.49
CA VAL A 189 11.36 4.31 1.78
C VAL A 189 11.35 4.70 0.30
N PRO A 190 12.15 4.05 -0.55
CA PRO A 190 12.20 4.35 -1.97
C PRO A 190 10.89 3.88 -2.62
N THR A 191 10.01 4.82 -2.95
CA THR A 191 8.66 4.54 -3.45
C THR A 191 8.61 4.32 -4.94
N ASP A 192 9.50 4.92 -5.72
CA ASP A 192 9.47 4.80 -7.18
C ASP A 192 10.88 4.90 -7.78
N PHE A 193 11.06 4.34 -8.97
CA PHE A 193 12.29 4.37 -9.75
C PHE A 193 11.97 4.71 -11.20
N ALA A 194 12.65 5.72 -11.73
CA ALA A 194 12.47 6.13 -13.12
C ALA A 194 13.79 6.45 -13.80
N THR A 195 13.81 6.24 -15.11
CA THR A 195 14.81 6.78 -16.04
C THR A 195 14.11 7.78 -16.95
N ALA A 196 14.85 8.74 -17.49
CA ALA A 196 14.30 9.77 -18.37
C ALA A 196 14.82 9.59 -19.79
N PRO A 197 13.98 9.69 -20.83
CA PRO A 197 14.44 9.61 -22.22
C PRO A 197 15.61 10.57 -22.48
N GLY A 198 16.73 10.00 -22.95
CA GLY A 198 17.97 10.71 -23.27
C GLY A 198 18.82 11.17 -22.07
N ASP A 199 18.49 10.71 -20.86
CA ASP A 199 19.26 10.93 -19.65
C ASP A 199 19.75 9.59 -19.07
N ASP A 200 21.07 9.42 -18.97
CA ASP A 200 21.67 8.20 -18.42
C ASP A 200 21.49 8.08 -16.88
N ARG A 201 20.89 9.08 -16.23
CA ARG A 201 20.67 9.06 -14.77
C ARG A 201 19.45 8.24 -14.40
N GLN A 202 19.60 7.54 -13.28
CA GLN A 202 18.50 6.86 -12.60
C GLN A 202 18.01 7.74 -11.46
N PHE A 203 16.70 7.87 -11.33
CA PHE A 203 16.03 8.69 -10.33
C PHE A 203 15.29 7.79 -9.35
N VAL A 204 15.45 8.04 -8.06
CA VAL A 204 14.80 7.32 -6.98
C VAL A 204 13.95 8.29 -6.19
N VAL A 205 12.67 8.01 -6.11
CA VAL A 205 11.70 8.74 -5.31
C VAL A 205 11.71 8.18 -3.90
N ASP A 206 11.84 9.04 -2.89
CA ASP A 206 11.79 8.66 -1.48
C ASP A 206 10.52 9.26 -0.85
N LEU A 207 9.77 8.44 -0.13
CA LEU A 207 8.52 8.83 0.55
C LEU A 207 8.57 10.18 1.30
N PRO A 208 9.69 10.56 1.98
CA PRO A 208 9.77 11.83 2.70
C PRO A 208 9.73 13.09 1.81
N GLY A 209 9.74 12.96 0.49
CA GLY A 209 9.57 14.07 -0.45
C GLY A 209 10.81 14.41 -1.27
N GLN A 210 11.86 13.59 -1.22
CA GLN A 210 13.07 13.82 -2.00
C GLN A 210 13.09 12.92 -3.23
N ILE A 211 13.62 13.46 -4.33
CA ILE A 211 14.06 12.68 -5.49
C ILE A 211 15.58 12.71 -5.49
N TYR A 212 16.20 11.54 -5.57
CA TYR A 212 17.64 11.38 -5.64
C TYR A 212 18.05 10.87 -7.00
N THR A 213 19.28 11.19 -7.41
CA THR A 213 19.94 10.47 -8.52
C THR A 213 20.80 9.34 -7.97
N VAL A 214 20.96 8.26 -8.73
CA VAL A 214 21.99 7.24 -8.45
C VAL A 214 23.34 7.77 -8.96
N ALA A 215 24.37 7.71 -8.11
CA ALA A 215 25.70 8.18 -8.47
C ALA A 215 26.38 7.24 -9.48
N SER A 216 27.20 7.79 -10.38
CA SER A 216 27.88 7.03 -11.46
C SER A 216 28.85 5.93 -11.00
N GLY A 217 29.20 5.89 -9.71
CA GLY A 217 29.99 4.83 -9.08
C GLY A 217 29.20 3.93 -8.12
N GLY A 218 27.87 4.03 -8.15
CA GLY A 218 26.98 3.48 -7.15
C GLY A 218 26.81 4.39 -5.93
N GLY A 219 25.72 4.18 -5.19
CA GLY A 219 25.31 4.96 -4.03
C GLY A 219 24.28 6.04 -4.36
N ARG A 220 23.59 6.51 -3.32
CA ARG A 220 22.66 7.63 -3.43
C ARG A 220 23.42 8.94 -3.65
N GLY A 221 23.04 9.66 -4.70
CA GLY A 221 23.54 11.00 -5.00
C GLY A 221 22.94 12.09 -4.11
N GLU A 222 23.21 13.34 -4.44
CA GLU A 222 22.55 14.48 -3.79
C GLU A 222 21.06 14.55 -4.22
N PRO A 223 20.17 15.11 -3.38
CA PRO A 223 18.79 15.35 -3.75
C PRO A 223 18.72 16.20 -5.03
N PHE A 224 18.00 15.70 -6.04
CA PHE A 224 17.67 16.41 -7.27
C PHE A 224 16.51 17.40 -7.05
N LEU A 225 15.54 17.01 -6.22
CA LEU A 225 14.41 17.84 -5.81
C LEU A 225 14.02 17.46 -4.37
N ASP A 226 13.52 18.44 -3.61
CA ASP A 226 12.89 18.24 -2.31
C ASP A 226 11.56 18.99 -2.28
N ILE A 227 10.47 18.25 -2.10
CA ILE A 227 9.11 18.77 -1.94
C ILE A 227 8.52 18.48 -0.56
N SER A 228 9.34 18.13 0.43
CA SER A 228 8.87 17.75 1.78
C SER A 228 8.04 18.84 2.47
N ASP A 229 8.21 20.11 2.07
CA ASP A 229 7.43 21.25 2.53
C ASP A 229 6.02 21.34 1.92
N ARG A 230 5.75 20.60 0.84
CA ARG A 230 4.46 20.51 0.16
C ARG A 230 3.63 19.32 0.61
N LEU A 231 4.20 18.39 1.38
CA LEU A 231 3.53 17.16 1.78
C LEU A 231 2.58 17.40 2.95
N ALA A 232 1.47 16.65 2.96
CA ALA A 232 0.68 16.44 4.16
C ALA A 232 1.51 15.75 5.26
N GLU A 233 0.98 15.72 6.49
CA GLU A 233 1.58 14.91 7.53
C GLU A 233 1.67 13.44 7.08
N ARG A 234 2.89 12.88 7.15
CA ARG A 234 3.22 11.52 6.71
C ARG A 234 2.71 10.49 7.70
N VAL A 235 1.49 10.05 7.46
CA VAL A 235 0.80 8.96 8.17
C VAL A 235 0.09 8.09 7.14
N GLY A 236 -0.01 6.79 7.41
CA GLY A 236 -0.56 5.84 6.43
C GLY A 236 0.31 5.75 5.18
N GLU A 237 -0.31 5.83 4.01
CA GLU A 237 0.35 5.76 2.69
C GLU A 237 0.83 7.12 2.17
N ARG A 238 0.60 8.21 2.91
CA ARG A 238 0.87 9.55 2.42
C ARG A 238 2.37 9.83 2.22
N GLY A 239 2.69 10.48 1.11
CA GLY A 239 4.01 11.05 0.86
C GLY A 239 4.22 11.39 -0.60
N LEU A 240 5.47 11.30 -1.06
CA LEU A 240 5.80 11.36 -2.48
C LEU A 240 5.80 9.92 -3.06
N LEU A 241 4.96 9.67 -4.06
CA LEU A 241 4.52 8.32 -4.42
C LEU A 241 4.88 7.91 -5.85
N GLY A 242 4.86 8.85 -6.80
CA GLY A 242 5.09 8.54 -8.22
C GLY A 242 5.91 9.60 -8.96
N LEU A 243 6.67 9.16 -9.95
CA LEU A 243 7.46 9.97 -10.88
C LEU A 243 7.33 9.42 -12.31
N ALA A 244 7.03 10.30 -13.27
CA ALA A 244 7.15 9.98 -14.69
C ALA A 244 7.82 11.12 -15.45
N PHE A 245 8.72 10.79 -16.38
CA PHE A 245 9.29 11.75 -17.31
C PHE A 245 8.45 11.80 -18.58
N HIS A 246 8.28 12.99 -19.15
CA HIS A 246 7.60 13.13 -20.43
C HIS A 246 8.33 12.34 -21.54
N PRO A 247 7.64 11.72 -22.52
CA PRO A 247 8.29 11.03 -23.63
C PRO A 247 9.32 11.91 -24.37
N ASP A 248 8.96 13.16 -24.69
CA ASP A 248 9.87 14.20 -25.21
C ASP A 248 10.72 14.94 -24.14
N PHE A 249 11.11 14.28 -23.04
CA PHE A 249 11.88 14.92 -21.94
C PHE A 249 13.14 15.63 -22.42
N ASP A 250 13.86 15.05 -23.39
CA ASP A 250 15.05 15.64 -24.02
C ASP A 250 14.82 17.04 -24.60
N GLU A 251 13.60 17.31 -25.07
CA GLU A 251 13.25 18.57 -25.71
C GLU A 251 12.56 19.53 -24.73
N ASN A 252 11.60 19.03 -23.95
CA ASN A 252 10.70 19.86 -23.16
C ASN A 252 11.05 19.91 -21.67
N ARG A 253 11.89 18.98 -21.18
CA ARG A 253 12.37 18.88 -19.80
C ARG A 253 11.26 18.76 -18.75
N ARG A 254 10.10 18.23 -19.11
CA ARG A 254 8.95 18.05 -18.23
C ARG A 254 8.97 16.69 -17.55
N PHE A 255 8.62 16.69 -16.27
CA PHE A 255 8.36 15.47 -15.51
C PHE A 255 7.19 15.72 -14.56
N TYR A 256 6.61 14.64 -14.06
CA TYR A 256 5.36 14.64 -13.34
C TYR A 256 5.54 13.92 -12.01
N LEU A 257 4.98 14.50 -10.95
CA LEU A 257 4.99 13.89 -9.62
C LEU A 257 3.59 13.64 -9.12
N ARG A 258 3.44 12.53 -8.40
CA ARG A 258 2.25 12.16 -7.65
C ARG A 258 2.56 12.22 -6.17
N TYR A 259 1.87 13.08 -5.41
CA TYR A 259 2.13 13.26 -3.99
C TYR A 259 0.92 13.70 -3.16
N SER A 260 0.93 13.29 -1.90
CA SER A 260 -0.07 13.63 -0.89
C SER A 260 0.14 15.04 -0.34
N ALA A 261 -0.65 16.01 -0.80
CA ALA A 261 -0.63 17.40 -0.34
C ALA A 261 -1.60 17.64 0.84
N PRO A 262 -1.42 18.70 1.65
CA PRO A 262 -2.44 19.12 2.60
C PRO A 262 -3.80 19.28 1.92
N LEU A 263 -4.85 18.91 2.66
CA LEU A 263 -6.23 18.95 2.19
C LEU A 263 -6.58 20.33 1.61
N SER A 264 -7.21 20.32 0.44
CA SER A 264 -7.63 21.53 -0.27
C SER A 264 -8.69 22.30 0.52
N GLU A 265 -8.70 23.63 0.41
CA GLU A 265 -9.60 24.49 1.20
C GLU A 265 -11.09 24.25 0.91
N ASP A 266 -11.42 23.77 -0.28
CA ASP A 266 -12.81 23.50 -0.72
C ASP A 266 -13.23 22.04 -0.49
N ALA A 267 -12.32 21.19 -0.01
CA ALA A 267 -12.59 19.79 0.25
C ALA A 267 -13.45 19.60 1.52
N PRO A 268 -14.17 18.48 1.68
CA PRO A 268 -14.89 18.18 2.91
C PRO A 268 -13.94 18.05 4.11
N ASP A 269 -14.26 18.69 5.24
CA ASP A 269 -13.40 18.76 6.43
C ASP A 269 -13.01 17.38 6.99
N GLU A 270 -13.84 16.36 6.75
CA GLU A 270 -13.59 14.98 7.20
C GLU A 270 -12.61 14.20 6.30
N PHE A 271 -12.24 14.74 5.15
CA PHE A 271 -11.28 14.11 4.25
C PHE A 271 -9.85 14.24 4.79
N SER A 272 -8.99 13.37 4.29
CA SER A 272 -7.69 13.10 4.86
C SER A 272 -6.61 14.01 4.30
N HIS A 273 -6.57 14.15 2.97
CA HIS A 273 -5.58 14.92 2.22
C HIS A 273 -6.03 15.09 0.77
N THR A 274 -5.24 15.81 -0.04
CA THR A 274 -5.47 15.90 -1.50
C THR A 274 -4.28 15.28 -2.22
N GLU A 275 -4.53 14.30 -3.08
CA GLU A 275 -3.53 13.75 -3.97
C GLU A 275 -3.35 14.67 -5.18
N ARG A 276 -2.11 15.11 -5.39
CA ARG A 276 -1.74 16.01 -6.48
C ARG A 276 -0.94 15.29 -7.55
N LEU A 277 -1.35 15.52 -8.79
CA LEU A 277 -0.53 15.33 -9.96
C LEU A 277 0.01 16.68 -10.41
N SER A 278 1.31 16.86 -10.39
CA SER A 278 1.97 18.12 -10.76
C SER A 278 3.02 17.92 -11.84
N GLU A 279 3.04 18.79 -12.85
CA GLU A 279 4.14 18.97 -13.79
C GLU A 279 5.23 19.86 -13.17
N PHE A 280 6.50 19.52 -13.43
CA PHE A 280 7.68 20.31 -13.12
C PHE A 280 8.59 20.40 -14.34
N ARG A 281 9.54 21.35 -14.33
CA ARG A 281 10.54 21.51 -15.40
C ARG A 281 11.96 21.49 -14.90
N VAL A 282 12.83 20.76 -15.60
CA VAL A 282 14.27 20.66 -15.30
C VAL A 282 15.02 21.88 -15.87
N THR A 283 16.08 22.32 -15.18
CA THR A 283 16.94 23.44 -15.59
C THR A 283 17.68 23.15 -16.90
N GLU A 284 18.17 24.20 -17.57
CA GLU A 284 18.79 24.01 -18.88
C GLU A 284 20.08 23.19 -18.88
N ASP A 285 20.79 23.17 -17.76
CA ASP A 285 21.99 22.39 -17.55
C ASP A 285 21.71 20.99 -16.97
N ALA A 286 20.43 20.64 -16.81
CA ALA A 286 19.95 19.38 -16.24
C ALA A 286 20.41 19.11 -14.79
N THR A 287 20.91 20.12 -14.07
CA THR A 287 21.45 19.95 -12.72
C THR A 287 20.42 20.09 -11.61
N GLY A 288 19.21 20.57 -11.90
CA GLY A 288 18.12 20.68 -10.93
C GLY A 288 16.79 21.03 -11.58
N VAL A 289 15.85 21.49 -10.76
CA VAL A 289 14.48 21.85 -11.17
C VAL A 289 14.33 23.37 -11.19
N ILE A 290 13.62 23.91 -12.19
CA ILE A 290 13.31 25.34 -12.29
C ILE A 290 12.41 25.73 -11.10
N GLU A 291 12.85 26.71 -10.33
CA GLU A 291 12.09 27.27 -9.21
C GLU A 291 10.70 27.75 -9.68
N ASP A 292 9.68 27.48 -8.88
CA ASP A 292 8.27 27.82 -9.17
C ASP A 292 7.73 27.29 -10.51
N SER A 293 8.34 26.25 -11.09
CA SER A 293 7.85 25.62 -12.33
C SER A 293 6.65 24.69 -12.15
N GLU A 294 6.24 24.45 -10.90
CA GLU A 294 5.14 23.54 -10.59
C GLU A 294 3.83 24.01 -11.24
N ARG A 295 3.20 23.11 -11.98
CA ARG A 295 1.84 23.25 -12.51
C ARG A 295 1.01 22.05 -12.09
N VAL A 296 0.08 22.26 -11.17
CA VAL A 296 -0.88 21.23 -10.74
C VAL A 296 -1.81 20.91 -11.90
N LEU A 297 -1.85 19.64 -12.29
CA LEU A 297 -2.72 19.14 -13.35
C LEU A 297 -4.03 18.60 -12.79
N LEU A 298 -3.95 17.69 -11.82
CA LEU A 298 -5.09 17.09 -11.12
C LEU A 298 -4.92 17.23 -9.61
N ALA A 299 -6.04 17.39 -8.92
CA ALA A 299 -6.15 17.39 -7.47
C ALA A 299 -7.39 16.56 -7.10
N VAL A 300 -7.18 15.44 -6.42
CA VAL A 300 -8.25 14.52 -6.00
C VAL A 300 -8.23 14.45 -4.48
N ASP A 301 -9.35 14.79 -3.86
CA ASP A 301 -9.46 14.76 -2.40
C ASP A 301 -9.70 13.32 -1.93
N GLU A 302 -8.83 12.85 -1.03
CA GLU A 302 -8.84 11.46 -0.54
C GLU A 302 -9.60 11.37 0.79
N PRO A 303 -10.61 10.49 0.90
CA PRO A 303 -11.36 10.29 2.13
C PRO A 303 -10.48 9.84 3.30
N THR A 304 -9.57 8.88 3.08
CA THR A 304 -8.70 8.32 4.11
C THR A 304 -7.21 8.49 3.79
N LYS A 305 -6.33 7.99 4.66
CA LYS A 305 -4.86 8.08 4.52
C LYS A 305 -4.27 6.81 3.88
N PHE A 306 -5.14 5.98 3.33
CA PHE A 306 -4.87 4.66 2.77
C PHE A 306 -5.56 4.55 1.42
N HIS A 307 -5.10 3.58 0.64
CA HIS A 307 -5.51 3.34 -0.73
C HIS A 307 -5.28 4.57 -1.59
N ASN A 308 -4.12 5.18 -1.40
CA ASN A 308 -3.75 6.30 -2.22
C ASN A 308 -3.43 5.79 -3.64
N GLY A 309 -2.91 4.57 -3.84
CA GLY A 309 -2.30 4.19 -5.13
C GLY A 309 -1.03 5.01 -5.39
N GLY A 310 -0.82 5.49 -6.62
CA GLY A 310 0.14 6.56 -6.90
C GLY A 310 1.15 6.33 -8.01
N ALA A 311 0.93 5.31 -8.81
CA ALA A 311 1.75 5.05 -9.98
C ALA A 311 1.47 6.07 -11.08
N LEU A 312 2.52 6.38 -11.85
CA LEU A 312 2.47 7.19 -13.06
C LEU A 312 3.15 6.43 -14.19
N ALA A 313 2.54 6.41 -15.37
CA ALA A 313 3.16 5.81 -16.55
C ALA A 313 2.73 6.54 -17.81
N PHE A 314 3.67 6.82 -18.71
CA PHE A 314 3.32 7.19 -20.08
C PHE A 314 3.02 5.93 -20.90
N GLY A 315 1.88 5.94 -21.59
CA GLY A 315 1.52 4.89 -22.53
C GLY A 315 2.27 4.99 -23.85
N PRO A 316 2.19 3.96 -24.71
CA PRO A 316 2.74 3.99 -26.06
C PRO A 316 2.02 4.99 -26.99
N ASP A 317 0.97 5.65 -26.49
CA ASP A 317 0.18 6.68 -27.13
C ASP A 317 0.51 8.09 -26.63
N ASP A 318 1.63 8.25 -25.89
CA ASP A 318 2.16 9.49 -25.34
C ASP A 318 1.24 10.17 -24.31
N TYR A 319 0.19 9.50 -23.84
CA TYR A 319 -0.67 9.99 -22.77
C TYR A 319 -0.19 9.53 -21.39
N LEU A 320 -0.50 10.34 -20.38
CA LEU A 320 -0.17 10.03 -19.00
C LEU A 320 -1.30 9.24 -18.34
N TYR A 321 -0.95 8.08 -17.81
CA TYR A 321 -1.80 7.22 -17.00
C TYR A 321 -1.50 7.46 -15.52
N VAL A 322 -2.54 7.52 -14.69
CA VAL A 322 -2.46 7.83 -13.26
C VAL A 322 -3.35 6.89 -12.49
N SER A 323 -2.82 6.24 -11.44
CA SER A 323 -3.62 5.37 -10.57
C SER A 323 -4.16 6.11 -9.35
N TYR A 324 -5.43 5.86 -9.03
CA TYR A 324 -6.10 6.32 -7.81
C TYR A 324 -6.76 5.11 -7.14
N GLY A 325 -6.48 4.87 -5.87
CA GLY A 325 -7.25 3.90 -5.09
C GLY A 325 -8.62 4.42 -4.73
N ASP A 326 -9.43 3.57 -4.13
CA ASP A 326 -10.84 3.82 -3.84
C ASP A 326 -11.08 4.81 -2.67
N GLY A 327 -10.02 5.37 -2.09
CA GLY A 327 -10.09 6.30 -0.98
C GLY A 327 -10.03 5.66 0.40
N GLY A 328 -9.98 4.32 0.47
CA GLY A 328 -9.70 3.53 1.67
C GLY A 328 -10.79 3.54 2.74
N GLY A 329 -10.53 2.86 3.85
CA GLY A 329 -11.54 2.59 4.87
C GLY A 329 -12.15 1.20 4.67
N SER A 330 -12.20 0.42 5.75
CA SER A 330 -12.67 -0.96 5.69
C SER A 330 -14.04 -1.03 5.03
N ARG A 331 -14.23 -2.05 4.17
CA ARG A 331 -15.53 -2.39 3.59
C ARG A 331 -16.08 -1.29 2.66
N ASP A 332 -15.25 -0.33 2.27
CA ASP A 332 -15.61 0.82 1.41
C ASP A 332 -16.84 1.57 1.93
N THR A 333 -16.94 1.66 3.26
CA THR A 333 -18.01 2.36 3.94
C THR A 333 -17.48 3.58 4.67
N GLY A 334 -18.18 4.70 4.55
CA GLY A 334 -17.85 5.92 5.27
C GLY A 334 -17.96 7.17 4.40
N PRO A 335 -17.59 8.34 4.96
CA PRO A 335 -17.53 9.58 4.20
C PRO A 335 -16.68 9.41 2.94
N GLY A 336 -17.14 10.00 1.83
CA GLY A 336 -16.43 9.96 0.56
C GLY A 336 -16.58 8.68 -0.28
N HIS A 337 -17.34 7.69 0.20
CA HIS A 337 -17.69 6.51 -0.60
C HIS A 337 -19.04 6.70 -1.27
N ALA A 338 -19.05 6.57 -2.60
CA ALA A 338 -20.25 6.67 -3.40
C ALA A 338 -21.20 5.48 -3.15
N ALA A 339 -22.50 5.74 -3.24
CA ALA A 339 -23.47 4.65 -3.36
C ALA A 339 -23.34 4.04 -4.77
N ASP A 340 -23.47 2.72 -4.86
CA ASP A 340 -23.23 2.01 -6.11
C ASP A 340 -24.42 1.14 -6.53
N TRP A 341 -24.38 0.61 -7.75
CA TRP A 341 -25.40 -0.24 -8.36
C TRP A 341 -25.57 -1.59 -7.67
N TYR A 342 -24.53 -2.10 -7.00
CA TYR A 342 -24.56 -3.41 -6.37
C TYR A 342 -25.06 -3.32 -4.91
N GLU A 343 -26.38 -3.50 -4.72
CA GLU A 343 -27.06 -3.33 -3.41
C GLU A 343 -26.49 -4.18 -2.26
N GLU A 344 -25.82 -5.29 -2.61
CA GLU A 344 -25.27 -6.25 -1.65
C GLU A 344 -24.02 -5.69 -0.94
N ASN A 345 -23.36 -4.71 -1.55
CA ASN A 345 -22.36 -3.89 -0.92
C ASN A 345 -22.88 -2.48 -0.69
N THR A 346 -22.49 -1.87 0.44
CA THR A 346 -23.02 -0.55 0.82
C THR A 346 -22.30 0.58 0.08
N GLY A 347 -22.10 0.44 -1.24
CA GLY A 347 -21.33 1.34 -2.07
C GLY A 347 -19.83 1.04 -2.12
N GLY A 348 -19.08 1.99 -2.68
CA GLY A 348 -17.64 1.94 -2.91
C GLY A 348 -17.25 2.74 -4.15
N ASN A 349 -16.04 3.29 -4.17
CA ASN A 349 -15.64 4.14 -5.29
C ASN A 349 -15.16 3.36 -6.53
N GLY A 350 -14.78 2.08 -6.39
CA GLY A 350 -14.35 1.27 -7.55
C GLY A 350 -15.39 1.19 -8.68
N GLN A 351 -16.68 1.28 -8.37
CA GLN A 351 -17.73 1.22 -9.39
C GLN A 351 -18.33 2.59 -9.77
N ASP A 352 -17.97 3.65 -9.04
CA ASP A 352 -18.39 5.00 -9.35
C ASP A 352 -17.47 5.63 -10.39
N VAL A 353 -18.09 6.14 -11.46
CA VAL A 353 -17.37 6.85 -12.53
C VAL A 353 -17.87 8.28 -12.70
N GLY A 354 -18.81 8.72 -11.87
CA GLY A 354 -19.56 9.96 -12.06
C GLY A 354 -19.28 11.04 -11.04
N GLU A 355 -19.01 10.68 -9.79
CA GLU A 355 -18.82 11.64 -8.71
C GLU A 355 -17.34 11.94 -8.45
N ASN A 356 -16.45 10.97 -8.68
CA ASN A 356 -15.02 11.11 -8.44
C ASN A 356 -14.13 10.24 -9.36
N LEU A 357 -12.82 10.31 -9.14
CA LEU A 357 -11.78 9.56 -9.88
C LEU A 357 -11.16 8.41 -9.06
N LEU A 358 -11.70 8.10 -7.88
CA LEU A 358 -11.16 7.07 -7.00
C LEU A 358 -11.48 5.67 -7.57
N GLY A 359 -10.65 4.68 -7.22
CA GLY A 359 -10.78 3.29 -7.67
C GLY A 359 -10.59 3.11 -9.18
N SER A 360 -9.68 3.90 -9.77
CA SER A 360 -9.55 4.02 -11.22
C SER A 360 -8.12 4.15 -11.74
N ILE A 361 -7.98 3.88 -13.03
CA ILE A 361 -6.88 4.37 -13.85
C ILE A 361 -7.40 5.51 -14.72
N VAL A 362 -6.78 6.67 -14.56
CA VAL A 362 -7.06 7.90 -15.32
C VAL A 362 -6.08 8.03 -16.49
N ARG A 363 -6.53 8.54 -17.64
CA ARG A 363 -5.68 8.84 -18.81
C ARG A 363 -5.92 10.26 -19.32
N ILE A 364 -4.87 11.08 -19.31
CA ILE A 364 -4.93 12.49 -19.70
C ILE A 364 -3.87 12.86 -20.75
N ASP A 365 -4.16 13.92 -21.50
CA ASP A 365 -3.23 14.57 -22.42
C ASP A 365 -2.53 15.73 -21.73
N VAL A 366 -1.26 15.56 -21.37
CA VAL A 366 -0.46 16.59 -20.69
C VAL A 366 0.05 17.69 -21.63
N ASP A 367 -0.07 17.49 -22.94
CA ASP A 367 0.29 18.44 -23.99
C ASP A 367 -0.89 19.31 -24.45
N GLY A 368 -2.09 18.78 -24.28
CA GLY A 368 -3.33 19.52 -24.42
C GLY A 368 -3.57 20.46 -23.25
N GLU A 369 -4.30 21.55 -23.50
CA GLU A 369 -4.95 22.34 -22.47
C GLU A 369 -6.33 22.73 -22.99
N THR A 370 -7.35 22.67 -22.15
CA THR A 370 -8.68 23.20 -22.48
C THR A 370 -8.88 24.57 -21.84
N SER A 371 -10.05 25.19 -22.04
CA SER A 371 -10.38 26.45 -21.39
C SER A 371 -10.51 26.34 -19.86
N ASP A 372 -10.67 25.12 -19.37
CA ASP A 372 -11.15 24.77 -18.03
C ASP A 372 -10.21 23.80 -17.31
N LYS A 373 -9.39 23.03 -18.04
CA LYS A 373 -8.43 22.06 -17.50
C LYS A 373 -7.01 22.39 -17.97
N PRO A 374 -5.99 22.28 -17.10
CA PRO A 374 -4.58 22.48 -17.46
C PRO A 374 -3.97 21.29 -18.22
N TYR A 375 -4.81 20.37 -18.68
CA TYR A 375 -4.52 19.19 -19.48
C TYR A 375 -5.67 18.99 -20.48
N GLY A 376 -5.46 18.21 -21.52
CA GLY A 376 -6.47 17.74 -22.46
C GLY A 376 -7.05 16.38 -22.08
N ILE A 377 -8.21 16.06 -22.64
CA ILE A 377 -8.82 14.73 -22.56
C ILE A 377 -8.62 14.05 -23.92
N PRO A 378 -8.02 12.85 -23.98
CA PRO A 378 -7.99 12.07 -25.21
C PRO A 378 -9.40 11.81 -25.74
N GLU A 379 -9.65 12.15 -27.00
CA GLU A 379 -11.01 12.04 -27.61
C GLU A 379 -11.57 10.61 -27.61
N ASP A 380 -10.70 9.61 -27.46
CA ASP A 380 -11.06 8.20 -27.46
C ASP A 380 -11.14 7.58 -26.07
N ASN A 381 -11.05 8.36 -24.99
CA ASN A 381 -11.36 7.88 -23.63
C ASN A 381 -12.79 7.33 -23.56
N PRO A 382 -13.03 6.26 -22.77
CA PRO A 382 -14.25 5.46 -22.82
C PRO A 382 -15.52 6.21 -22.42
N LEU A 383 -15.42 7.28 -21.61
CA LEU A 383 -16.58 8.03 -21.13
C LEU A 383 -16.80 9.36 -21.87
N VAL A 384 -15.95 9.70 -22.86
CA VAL A 384 -16.10 10.92 -23.66
C VAL A 384 -17.42 10.91 -24.42
N GLY A 385 -18.33 11.80 -24.03
CA GLY A 385 -19.66 11.93 -24.61
C GLY A 385 -20.72 10.99 -24.02
N ASP A 386 -20.35 10.21 -23.01
CA ASP A 386 -21.23 9.37 -22.21
C ASP A 386 -21.36 9.93 -20.78
N ALA A 387 -22.08 9.21 -19.90
CA ALA A 387 -22.22 9.63 -18.51
C ALA A 387 -21.01 9.18 -17.68
N GLY A 388 -20.33 10.13 -17.05
CA GLY A 388 -19.17 9.91 -16.20
C GLY A 388 -18.16 11.03 -16.34
N LEU A 389 -17.01 10.90 -15.66
CA LEU A 389 -15.86 11.79 -15.83
C LEU A 389 -15.01 11.31 -17.01
N ASP A 390 -14.71 12.20 -17.95
CA ASP A 390 -14.04 11.85 -19.21
C ASP A 390 -12.58 11.36 -19.02
N GLU A 391 -12.00 11.61 -17.84
CA GLU A 391 -10.65 11.21 -17.43
C GLU A 391 -10.48 9.71 -17.26
N HIS A 392 -11.54 8.98 -16.94
CA HIS A 392 -11.50 7.53 -16.67
C HIS A 392 -11.03 6.75 -17.89
N TYR A 393 -9.98 5.94 -17.73
CA TYR A 393 -9.56 4.94 -18.71
C TYR A 393 -10.09 3.55 -18.34
N ALA A 394 -10.08 3.22 -17.05
CA ALA A 394 -10.56 1.97 -16.47
C ALA A 394 -10.93 2.21 -14.99
N TRP A 395 -11.81 1.38 -14.44
CA TRP A 395 -12.30 1.48 -13.06
C TRP A 395 -12.52 0.10 -12.46
N GLY A 396 -12.93 0.03 -11.20
CA GLY A 396 -13.17 -1.23 -10.49
C GLY A 396 -11.94 -1.69 -9.73
N PHE A 397 -11.08 -0.77 -9.29
CA PHE A 397 -9.89 -1.07 -8.50
C PHE A 397 -10.06 -0.68 -7.03
N ARG A 398 -9.30 -1.33 -6.15
CA ARG A 398 -9.24 -1.03 -4.72
C ARG A 398 -8.07 -0.11 -4.39
N ASN A 399 -6.84 -0.58 -4.55
CA ASN A 399 -5.61 0.15 -4.32
C ASN A 399 -4.56 -0.23 -5.40
N PRO A 400 -4.68 0.32 -6.62
CA PRO A 400 -3.76 0.09 -7.72
C PRO A 400 -2.40 0.76 -7.44
N TRP A 401 -1.56 0.08 -6.65
CA TRP A 401 -0.33 0.61 -6.06
C TRP A 401 0.76 0.87 -7.11
N ARG A 402 1.00 -0.09 -8.01
CA ARG A 402 2.00 0.00 -9.08
C ARG A 402 1.43 -0.43 -10.42
N MET A 403 1.86 0.26 -11.47
CA MET A 403 1.50 -0.07 -12.84
C MET A 403 2.64 0.22 -13.81
N GLY A 404 2.62 -0.46 -14.95
CA GLY A 404 3.62 -0.26 -15.98
C GLY A 404 3.21 -0.87 -17.31
N PHE A 405 3.73 -0.30 -18.40
CA PHE A 405 3.54 -0.85 -19.74
C PHE A 405 4.61 -1.88 -20.08
N SER A 406 4.21 -3.03 -20.62
CA SER A 406 5.11 -4.02 -21.22
C SER A 406 4.53 -4.46 -22.56
N ASP A 407 5.32 -4.33 -23.64
CA ASP A 407 4.89 -4.62 -25.01
C ASP A 407 3.57 -3.91 -25.45
N GLY A 408 3.31 -2.73 -24.87
CA GLY A 408 2.12 -1.92 -25.13
C GLY A 408 0.89 -2.31 -24.31
N ASP A 409 0.95 -3.39 -23.53
CA ASP A 409 -0.08 -3.76 -22.56
C ASP A 409 0.19 -3.07 -21.21
N LEU A 410 -0.87 -2.55 -20.59
CA LEU A 410 -0.80 -1.98 -19.24
C LEU A 410 -1.05 -3.08 -18.21
N TYR A 411 -0.13 -3.24 -17.25
CA TYR A 411 -0.31 -4.12 -16.10
C TYR A 411 -0.45 -3.28 -14.83
N VAL A 412 -1.40 -3.63 -13.96
CA VAL A 412 -1.68 -2.94 -12.70
C VAL A 412 -1.71 -3.99 -11.59
N ALA A 413 -0.95 -3.78 -10.53
CA ALA A 413 -1.06 -4.56 -9.30
C ALA A 413 -2.05 -3.86 -8.37
N ASP A 414 -3.17 -4.53 -8.10
CA ASP A 414 -4.23 -4.04 -7.23
C ASP A 414 -4.22 -4.78 -5.90
N VAL A 415 -4.03 -4.02 -4.81
CA VAL A 415 -3.93 -4.61 -3.47
C VAL A 415 -5.32 -4.89 -2.93
N GLY A 416 -5.58 -6.16 -2.61
CA GLY A 416 -6.86 -6.64 -2.12
C GLY A 416 -7.14 -6.30 -0.65
N GLN A 417 -8.31 -6.70 -0.18
CA GLN A 417 -8.79 -6.36 1.17
C GLN A 417 -8.35 -7.39 2.20
N SER A 418 -8.71 -8.65 2.01
CA SER A 418 -8.76 -9.66 3.07
C SER A 418 -8.23 -11.02 2.65
N ARG A 419 -8.23 -11.34 1.36
CA ARG A 419 -8.08 -12.74 0.93
C ARG A 419 -7.13 -12.89 -0.24
N PHE A 420 -7.25 -12.05 -1.26
CA PHE A 420 -6.57 -12.24 -2.53
C PHE A 420 -5.85 -10.97 -2.95
N GLU A 421 -4.68 -11.16 -3.54
CA GLU A 421 -3.92 -10.14 -4.22
C GLU A 421 -3.99 -10.40 -5.72
N GLU A 422 -3.95 -9.33 -6.53
CA GLU A 422 -4.16 -9.48 -7.97
C GLU A 422 -3.30 -8.57 -8.86
N VAL A 423 -3.03 -9.05 -10.07
CA VAL A 423 -2.46 -8.23 -11.15
C VAL A 423 -3.37 -8.32 -12.36
N ASP A 424 -3.76 -7.15 -12.87
CA ASP A 424 -4.64 -6.99 -14.01
C ASP A 424 -3.87 -6.63 -15.27
N ARG A 425 -4.29 -7.21 -16.40
CA ARG A 425 -3.96 -6.68 -17.73
C ARG A 425 -5.04 -5.69 -18.13
N VAL A 426 -4.74 -4.41 -18.00
CA VAL A 426 -5.73 -3.35 -18.10
C VAL A 426 -6.03 -2.96 -19.55
N VAL A 427 -7.32 -2.94 -19.88
CA VAL A 427 -7.86 -2.47 -21.17
C VAL A 427 -8.77 -1.26 -21.00
N LYS A 428 -8.83 -0.44 -22.04
CA LYS A 428 -9.72 0.73 -22.13
C LYS A 428 -11.19 0.37 -21.86
N GLY A 429 -11.82 1.09 -20.94
CA GLY A 429 -13.21 0.87 -20.50
C GLY A 429 -13.42 -0.42 -19.72
N GLY A 430 -12.34 -1.03 -19.20
CA GLY A 430 -12.43 -2.21 -18.36
C GLY A 430 -12.92 -1.88 -16.96
N ASN A 431 -13.76 -2.77 -16.42
CA ASN A 431 -14.21 -2.75 -15.04
C ASN A 431 -13.61 -3.97 -14.31
N TYR A 432 -12.75 -3.76 -13.31
CA TYR A 432 -12.03 -4.83 -12.59
C TYR A 432 -12.78 -5.32 -11.34
N GLY A 433 -14.03 -4.90 -11.20
CA GLY A 433 -14.99 -5.57 -10.34
C GLY A 433 -14.93 -5.20 -8.88
N TRP A 434 -13.92 -4.48 -8.37
CA TRP A 434 -13.96 -4.00 -6.98
C TRP A 434 -15.16 -3.05 -6.78
N ASN A 435 -16.00 -3.22 -5.76
CA ASN A 435 -15.91 -4.19 -4.65
C ASN A 435 -16.86 -5.40 -4.79
N VAL A 436 -17.37 -5.70 -5.97
CA VAL A 436 -18.15 -6.93 -6.24
C VAL A 436 -17.26 -8.18 -6.19
N LYS A 437 -16.03 -8.07 -6.69
CA LYS A 437 -15.00 -9.11 -6.70
C LYS A 437 -13.72 -8.68 -5.97
N GLU A 438 -12.99 -9.66 -5.46
CA GLU A 438 -11.61 -9.56 -4.95
C GLU A 438 -10.83 -10.74 -5.57
N GLY A 439 -9.97 -10.50 -6.54
CA GLY A 439 -9.50 -11.56 -7.44
C GLY A 439 -10.63 -12.07 -8.34
N THR A 440 -10.60 -13.37 -8.63
CA THR A 440 -11.70 -14.05 -9.33
C THR A 440 -12.89 -14.39 -8.42
N HIS A 441 -12.86 -13.95 -7.15
CA HIS A 441 -13.79 -14.36 -6.12
C HIS A 441 -14.79 -13.27 -5.76
N CYS A 442 -16.00 -13.67 -5.41
CA CYS A 442 -17.01 -12.76 -4.90
C CYS A 442 -16.57 -12.13 -3.58
N TYR A 443 -16.89 -10.85 -3.40
CA TYR A 443 -16.63 -10.11 -2.18
C TYR A 443 -17.93 -9.62 -1.53
N SER A 444 -17.91 -9.47 -0.20
CA SER A 444 -19.00 -8.87 0.56
C SER A 444 -18.47 -7.95 1.64
N THR A 445 -18.86 -6.68 1.55
CA THR A 445 -18.59 -5.67 2.59
C THR A 445 -19.20 -6.03 3.95
N ALA A 446 -20.35 -6.72 3.95
CA ALA A 446 -21.02 -7.17 5.17
C ALA A 446 -20.27 -8.34 5.85
N ASN A 447 -19.57 -9.18 5.08
CA ASN A 447 -18.80 -10.30 5.60
C ASN A 447 -17.49 -10.51 4.80
N PRO A 448 -16.49 -9.62 4.96
CA PRO A 448 -15.25 -9.66 4.18
C PRO A 448 -14.43 -10.93 4.49
N GLY A 449 -14.69 -11.53 5.65
CA GLY A 449 -14.11 -12.80 6.08
C GLY A 449 -14.77 -14.03 5.45
N ALA A 450 -15.68 -13.92 4.50
CA ALA A 450 -16.29 -15.05 3.76
C ALA A 450 -16.33 -14.77 2.26
N ILE A 451 -16.24 -15.81 1.43
CA ILE A 451 -16.47 -15.72 -0.02
C ILE A 451 -17.93 -16.09 -0.29
N PRO A 452 -18.80 -15.16 -0.72
CA PRO A 452 -20.13 -15.49 -1.19
C PRO A 452 -20.08 -16.52 -2.32
N ALA A 453 -21.08 -17.39 -2.38
CA ALA A 453 -21.13 -18.44 -3.41
C ALA A 453 -21.37 -17.90 -4.81
N GLU A 454 -22.04 -16.74 -4.93
CA GLU A 454 -22.42 -16.13 -6.19
C GLU A 454 -22.32 -14.60 -6.08
N CYS A 455 -21.91 -13.98 -7.18
CA CYS A 455 -21.91 -12.56 -7.47
C CYS A 455 -22.02 -12.43 -9.00
N PRO A 456 -22.42 -11.26 -9.53
CA PRO A 456 -22.53 -11.09 -10.97
C PRO A 456 -21.15 -10.99 -11.65
N ASP A 457 -21.04 -11.51 -12.88
CA ASP A 457 -19.86 -11.34 -13.75
C ASP A 457 -19.98 -10.12 -14.69
N SER A 458 -21.06 -9.35 -14.56
CA SER A 458 -21.31 -8.14 -15.34
C SER A 458 -22.24 -7.21 -14.59
N THR A 459 -22.14 -5.91 -14.83
CA THR A 459 -23.12 -4.95 -14.32
C THR A 459 -24.52 -5.22 -14.90
N PRO A 460 -25.60 -4.72 -14.26
CA PRO A 460 -26.94 -4.73 -14.85
C PRO A 460 -26.98 -3.96 -16.19
N PRO A 461 -27.90 -4.30 -17.12
CA PRO A 461 -27.98 -3.63 -18.43
C PRO A 461 -28.17 -2.11 -18.40
N ASP A 462 -28.74 -1.58 -17.33
CA ASP A 462 -28.95 -0.15 -17.09
C ASP A 462 -27.72 0.57 -16.53
N VAL A 463 -26.71 -0.18 -16.09
CA VAL A 463 -25.41 0.34 -15.62
C VAL A 463 -24.40 0.17 -16.75
N ARG A 464 -24.11 1.26 -17.46
CA ARG A 464 -23.10 1.31 -18.53
C ARG A 464 -23.27 0.22 -19.61
N GLY A 465 -24.51 -0.24 -19.82
CA GLY A 465 -24.84 -1.22 -20.85
C GLY A 465 -24.58 -2.69 -20.49
N GLY A 466 -24.35 -3.00 -19.21
CA GLY A 466 -24.09 -4.37 -18.74
C GLY A 466 -22.67 -4.83 -19.07
N GLU A 467 -21.68 -3.99 -18.77
CA GLU A 467 -20.27 -4.29 -19.02
C GLU A 467 -19.80 -5.49 -18.18
N PRO A 468 -18.87 -6.31 -18.70
CA PRO A 468 -18.31 -7.42 -17.95
C PRO A 468 -17.38 -6.91 -16.83
N LEU A 469 -17.44 -7.59 -15.68
CA LEU A 469 -16.39 -7.49 -14.67
C LEU A 469 -15.23 -8.38 -15.13
N ARG A 470 -14.04 -7.80 -15.23
CA ARG A 470 -12.86 -8.48 -15.78
C ARG A 470 -12.09 -9.13 -14.64
N ASP A 471 -11.73 -10.38 -14.86
CA ASP A 471 -10.87 -11.12 -13.96
C ASP A 471 -9.39 -10.74 -14.17
N PRO A 472 -8.54 -10.85 -13.14
CA PRO A 472 -7.12 -10.57 -13.24
C PRO A 472 -6.36 -11.60 -14.07
N VAL A 473 -5.10 -11.29 -14.42
CA VAL A 473 -4.19 -12.25 -15.05
C VAL A 473 -3.37 -13.03 -14.03
N ILE A 474 -3.16 -12.49 -12.83
CA ILE A 474 -2.52 -13.19 -11.71
C ILE A 474 -3.40 -12.98 -10.48
N GLU A 475 -3.63 -14.04 -9.71
CA GLU A 475 -4.21 -13.94 -8.37
C GLU A 475 -3.45 -14.88 -7.42
N TYR A 476 -3.40 -14.53 -6.14
CA TYR A 476 -2.97 -15.46 -5.10
C TYR A 476 -3.60 -15.13 -3.75
N PRO A 477 -3.92 -16.14 -2.92
CA PRO A 477 -4.40 -15.88 -1.57
C PRO A 477 -3.26 -15.43 -0.66
N HIS A 478 -3.56 -14.69 0.42
CA HIS A 478 -2.55 -14.33 1.42
C HIS A 478 -1.83 -15.53 2.02
N ALA A 479 -2.55 -16.65 2.18
CA ALA A 479 -1.97 -17.92 2.61
C ALA A 479 -2.58 -19.10 1.84
N ARG A 480 -1.75 -20.13 1.59
CA ARG A 480 -2.15 -21.39 0.98
C ARG A 480 -1.58 -22.55 1.79
N ASP A 481 -2.42 -23.50 2.17
CA ASP A 481 -2.04 -24.67 2.97
C ASP A 481 -1.32 -24.34 4.30
N GLY A 482 -1.61 -23.17 4.88
CA GLY A 482 -0.99 -22.69 6.12
C GLY A 482 0.36 -21.98 5.93
N GLU A 483 0.80 -21.79 4.69
CA GLU A 483 1.98 -21.00 4.33
C GLU A 483 1.55 -19.63 3.80
N THR A 484 2.09 -18.56 4.37
CA THR A 484 1.89 -17.19 3.88
C THR A 484 2.58 -17.03 2.53
N ILE A 485 1.86 -16.57 1.52
CA ILE A 485 2.41 -16.22 0.20
C ILE A 485 2.82 -14.74 0.20
N GLY A 486 1.94 -13.88 0.72
CA GLY A 486 2.08 -12.43 0.66
C GLY A 486 0.90 -11.72 1.33
N LEU A 487 1.01 -10.40 1.46
CA LEU A 487 -0.02 -9.54 2.08
C LEU A 487 -0.45 -8.37 1.20
N SER A 488 0.39 -7.95 0.26
CA SER A 488 0.11 -6.79 -0.61
C SER A 488 0.98 -6.91 -1.84
N VAL A 489 0.34 -7.13 -2.99
CA VAL A 489 1.05 -7.28 -4.27
C VAL A 489 1.79 -6.00 -4.64
N ILE A 490 2.99 -6.19 -5.18
CA ILE A 490 3.81 -5.15 -5.79
C ILE A 490 3.91 -5.48 -7.28
N GLY A 491 3.52 -4.52 -8.11
CA GLY A 491 3.55 -4.65 -9.57
C GLY A 491 4.96 -4.77 -10.12
N GLY A 492 5.05 -4.96 -11.44
CA GLY A 492 6.32 -5.04 -12.14
C GLY A 492 6.13 -5.08 -13.65
N TYR A 493 6.97 -5.86 -14.33
CA TYR A 493 7.12 -5.78 -15.79
C TYR A 493 7.40 -7.14 -16.42
N VAL A 494 7.06 -7.28 -17.70
CA VAL A 494 7.61 -8.37 -18.51
C VAL A 494 9.10 -8.10 -18.69
N TYR A 495 9.91 -9.10 -18.33
CA TYR A 495 11.36 -9.00 -18.33
C TYR A 495 11.92 -9.30 -19.73
N ASP A 496 12.71 -8.37 -20.27
CA ASP A 496 13.41 -8.46 -21.55
C ASP A 496 14.91 -8.10 -21.46
N GLY A 497 15.45 -8.07 -20.22
CA GLY A 497 16.85 -7.79 -19.91
C GLY A 497 17.81 -8.99 -20.02
N ALA A 498 18.98 -8.88 -19.38
CA ALA A 498 20.08 -9.84 -19.51
C ALA A 498 19.88 -11.22 -18.84
N ILE A 499 18.99 -11.35 -17.85
CA ILE A 499 18.73 -12.59 -17.12
C ILE A 499 17.88 -13.54 -17.98
N GLY A 500 18.55 -14.37 -18.78
CA GLY A 500 17.86 -15.27 -19.73
C GLY A 500 16.88 -16.29 -19.11
N SER A 501 16.91 -16.53 -17.80
CA SER A 501 15.91 -17.38 -17.13
C SER A 501 14.59 -16.66 -16.82
N LEU A 502 14.56 -15.33 -16.94
CA LEU A 502 13.37 -14.49 -16.73
C LEU A 502 12.80 -13.95 -18.05
N ASP A 503 13.49 -14.15 -19.18
CA ASP A 503 13.09 -13.64 -20.50
C ASP A 503 11.62 -13.98 -20.83
N GLY A 504 10.82 -12.94 -21.09
CA GLY A 504 9.39 -13.04 -21.40
C GLY A 504 8.48 -13.38 -20.22
N THR A 505 8.99 -13.47 -18.99
CA THR A 505 8.16 -13.64 -17.78
C THR A 505 7.78 -12.28 -17.20
N TYR A 506 6.58 -12.19 -16.61
CA TYR A 506 6.20 -11.02 -15.84
C TYR A 506 6.74 -11.16 -14.41
N VAL A 507 7.70 -10.31 -14.07
CA VAL A 507 8.32 -10.28 -12.74
C VAL A 507 7.57 -9.28 -11.88
N PHE A 508 7.08 -9.76 -10.75
CA PHE A 508 6.30 -9.00 -9.76
C PHE A 508 6.72 -9.43 -8.35
N GLY A 509 6.08 -8.90 -7.32
CA GLY A 509 6.40 -9.31 -5.97
C GLY A 509 5.27 -9.09 -4.97
N ASP A 510 5.62 -9.28 -3.71
CA ASP A 510 4.77 -8.96 -2.57
C ASP A 510 5.58 -8.22 -1.51
N TYR A 511 4.94 -7.24 -0.89
CA TYR A 511 5.51 -6.35 0.10
C TYR A 511 6.16 -7.08 1.28
N SER A 512 5.50 -8.10 1.83
CA SER A 512 5.90 -8.72 3.10
C SER A 512 5.33 -10.12 3.32
N GLN A 513 5.94 -10.87 4.25
CA GLN A 513 5.36 -12.10 4.78
C GLN A 513 5.02 -11.89 6.26
N GLU A 514 3.75 -12.06 6.62
CA GLU A 514 3.23 -11.89 7.99
C GLU A 514 3.54 -10.51 8.61
N GLY A 515 3.69 -9.48 7.77
CA GLY A 515 4.03 -8.12 8.19
C GLY A 515 5.50 -7.94 8.59
N ASN A 516 6.34 -8.95 8.41
CA ASN A 516 7.79 -8.85 8.60
C ASN A 516 8.47 -8.31 7.35
N PRO A 517 9.67 -7.68 7.45
CA PRO A 517 10.46 -7.21 6.30
C PRO A 517 11.03 -8.39 5.50
N GLN A 518 10.13 -9.13 4.87
CA GLN A 518 10.34 -10.41 4.22
C GLN A 518 9.50 -10.44 2.93
N GLY A 519 9.73 -9.46 2.06
CA GLY A 519 9.10 -9.40 0.75
C GLY A 519 9.51 -10.57 -0.15
N SER A 520 8.75 -10.78 -1.20
CA SER A 520 8.95 -11.86 -2.17
C SER A 520 9.03 -11.32 -3.58
N LEU A 521 9.80 -11.98 -4.44
CA LEU A 521 9.76 -11.78 -5.89
C LEU A 521 9.23 -13.04 -6.56
N PHE A 522 8.45 -12.85 -7.61
CA PHE A 522 7.82 -13.91 -8.38
C PHE A 522 8.05 -13.69 -9.87
N ALA A 523 8.00 -14.77 -10.65
CA ALA A 523 7.97 -14.73 -12.11
C ALA A 523 6.77 -15.51 -12.62
N ALA A 524 5.86 -14.82 -13.29
CA ALA A 524 4.68 -15.38 -13.95
C ALA A 524 4.93 -15.61 -15.43
N THR A 525 4.39 -16.71 -15.97
CA THR A 525 4.44 -16.99 -17.41
C THR A 525 3.17 -16.47 -18.08
N PRO A 526 3.27 -15.46 -18.97
CA PRO A 526 2.10 -14.94 -19.66
C PRO A 526 1.32 -16.00 -20.44
N SER A 527 0.00 -15.93 -20.35
CA SER A 527 -0.97 -16.78 -21.05
C SER A 527 -2.10 -15.95 -21.64
N ASP A 528 -2.63 -16.38 -22.80
CA ASP A 528 -3.83 -15.80 -23.41
C ASP A 528 -5.14 -16.36 -22.81
N GLU A 529 -5.05 -17.43 -22.02
CA GLU A 529 -6.19 -18.09 -21.37
C GLU A 529 -5.92 -18.29 -19.88
N GLY A 530 -6.90 -17.90 -19.05
CA GLY A 530 -6.88 -18.11 -17.60
C GLY A 530 -5.80 -17.32 -16.86
N LEU A 531 -5.68 -17.64 -15.57
CA LEU A 531 -4.65 -17.10 -14.70
C LEU A 531 -3.26 -17.60 -15.12
N TRP A 532 -2.27 -16.74 -14.96
CA TRP A 532 -0.88 -17.04 -15.24
C TRP A 532 -0.30 -17.85 -14.09
N GLU A 533 0.39 -18.93 -14.44
CA GLU A 533 1.17 -19.69 -13.47
C GLU A 533 2.43 -18.90 -13.12
N PHE A 534 2.74 -18.83 -11.82
CA PHE A 534 3.91 -18.13 -11.32
C PHE A 534 4.73 -18.98 -10.36
N THR A 535 6.00 -18.60 -10.24
CA THR A 535 6.98 -19.24 -9.37
C THR A 535 7.66 -18.21 -8.48
N LYS A 536 8.06 -18.60 -7.28
CA LYS A 536 8.81 -17.75 -6.35
C LYS A 536 10.28 -17.74 -6.74
N LEU A 537 10.89 -16.56 -6.85
CA LEU A 537 12.31 -16.41 -7.14
C LEU A 537 13.13 -16.64 -5.87
N GLU A 538 14.27 -17.33 -6.02
CA GLU A 538 15.24 -17.50 -4.94
C GLU A 538 16.37 -16.47 -5.05
N ILE A 539 16.78 -15.89 -3.91
CA ILE A 539 17.86 -14.91 -3.83
C ILE A 539 19.17 -15.59 -3.47
N ALA A 540 20.09 -15.67 -4.44
CA ALA A 540 21.42 -16.23 -4.25
C ALA A 540 22.21 -15.42 -3.21
N GLY A 541 22.73 -16.12 -2.21
CA GLY A 541 23.56 -15.53 -1.15
C GLY A 541 22.78 -15.08 0.08
N ALA A 542 21.45 -15.10 0.06
CA ALA A 542 20.62 -15.02 1.26
C ALA A 542 20.62 -16.38 1.99
N ASP A 543 20.59 -16.36 3.33
CA ASP A 543 20.69 -17.58 4.16
C ASP A 543 19.47 -18.50 3.99
N ASP A 544 18.31 -17.92 3.73
CA ASP A 544 17.01 -18.58 3.51
C ASP A 544 16.53 -18.50 2.04
N GLY A 545 17.30 -17.85 1.17
CA GLY A 545 16.93 -17.63 -0.23
C GLY A 545 15.89 -16.53 -0.44
N GLU A 546 15.61 -15.72 0.58
CA GLU A 546 14.57 -14.70 0.54
C GLU A 546 15.14 -13.27 0.34
N LEU A 547 14.26 -12.29 0.13
CA LEU A 547 14.65 -10.89 -0.11
C LEU A 547 15.31 -10.23 1.11
N GLY A 548 14.80 -10.46 2.33
CA GLY A 548 15.36 -9.88 3.57
C GLY A 548 15.07 -8.38 3.77
N GLY A 549 14.04 -7.85 3.11
CA GLY A 549 13.51 -6.50 3.32
C GLY A 549 12.05 -6.42 2.88
N TYR A 550 11.34 -5.33 3.21
CA TYR A 550 10.07 -5.06 2.56
C TYR A 550 10.32 -4.73 1.09
N LEU A 551 9.53 -5.29 0.17
CA LEU A 551 9.54 -4.89 -1.23
C LEU A 551 8.57 -3.71 -1.42
N ILE A 552 9.07 -2.56 -1.83
CA ILE A 552 8.24 -1.35 -1.98
C ILE A 552 7.79 -1.17 -3.43
N ASP A 553 8.69 -1.44 -4.36
CA ASP A 553 8.47 -1.29 -5.79
C ASP A 553 9.45 -2.15 -6.59
N ILE A 554 9.13 -2.40 -7.87
CA ILE A 554 10.02 -2.93 -8.87
C ILE A 554 10.16 -1.86 -9.96
N GLY A 555 11.36 -1.30 -10.11
CA GLY A 555 11.69 -0.35 -11.17
C GLY A 555 12.21 -1.04 -12.43
N ARG A 556 12.15 -0.35 -13.58
CA ARG A 556 12.74 -0.79 -14.85
C ARG A 556 13.56 0.33 -15.49
N ASP A 557 14.72 0.00 -16.04
CA ASP A 557 15.50 0.93 -16.87
C ASP A 557 15.23 0.75 -18.38
N ASP A 558 15.77 1.65 -19.20
CA ASP A 558 15.62 1.62 -20.67
C ASP A 558 16.21 0.36 -21.35
N ALA A 559 17.02 -0.43 -20.63
CA ALA A 559 17.58 -1.68 -21.12
C ALA A 559 16.74 -2.90 -20.74
N GLY A 560 15.59 -2.71 -20.08
CA GLY A 560 14.74 -3.80 -19.63
C GLY A 560 15.20 -4.44 -18.31
N GLU A 561 16.22 -3.86 -17.66
CA GLU A 561 16.73 -4.39 -16.41
C GLU A 561 15.85 -3.95 -15.25
N LEU A 562 15.60 -4.87 -14.32
CA LEU A 562 14.72 -4.64 -13.20
C LEU A 562 15.48 -4.37 -11.90
N TYR A 563 14.84 -3.58 -11.05
CA TYR A 563 15.38 -3.10 -9.79
C TYR A 563 14.37 -3.34 -8.67
N ALA A 564 14.74 -4.09 -7.64
CA ALA A 564 13.94 -4.20 -6.42
C ALA A 564 14.23 -3.01 -5.51
N LEU A 565 13.19 -2.27 -5.14
CA LEU A 565 13.26 -1.17 -4.17
C LEU A 565 12.84 -1.72 -2.81
N THR A 566 13.73 -1.66 -1.82
CA THR A 566 13.48 -2.25 -0.51
C THR A 566 13.47 -1.21 0.59
N SER A 567 12.84 -1.56 1.72
CA SER A 567 12.99 -0.82 2.97
C SER A 567 13.08 -1.75 4.19
N ALA A 568 13.68 -1.23 5.27
CA ALA A 568 13.89 -1.95 6.54
C ALA A 568 14.52 -3.36 6.37
N GLY A 569 14.45 -4.19 7.42
CA GLY A 569 15.09 -5.52 7.40
C GLY A 569 16.61 -5.46 7.28
N ASP A 570 17.19 -6.50 6.68
CA ASP A 570 18.63 -6.63 6.43
C ASP A 570 19.09 -5.75 5.26
N LEU A 571 18.20 -5.46 4.30
CA LEU A 571 18.52 -4.64 3.13
C LEU A 571 18.38 -3.13 3.37
N GLY A 572 17.52 -2.71 4.31
CA GLY A 572 17.22 -1.30 4.55
C GLY A 572 16.59 -0.61 3.33
N GLY A 573 16.54 0.74 3.38
CA GLY A 573 16.10 1.58 2.28
C GLY A 573 17.13 1.60 1.15
N ALA A 574 16.89 0.85 0.07
CA ALA A 574 17.88 0.62 -0.98
C ALA A 574 17.23 0.27 -2.34
N VAL A 575 18.04 0.38 -3.39
CA VAL A 575 17.73 -0.02 -4.77
C VAL A 575 18.71 -1.12 -5.18
N HIS A 576 18.17 -2.26 -5.59
CA HIS A 576 18.97 -3.44 -5.96
C HIS A 576 18.66 -3.85 -7.39
N LYS A 577 19.67 -3.85 -8.26
CA LYS A 577 19.54 -4.42 -9.60
C LYS A 577 19.41 -5.93 -9.48
N LEU A 578 18.44 -6.52 -10.18
CA LEU A 578 18.37 -7.96 -10.38
C LEU A 578 19.47 -8.36 -11.36
N VAL A 579 20.28 -9.35 -11.01
CA VAL A 579 21.35 -9.90 -11.86
C VAL A 579 21.32 -11.42 -11.86
N SER A 580 21.98 -12.05 -12.84
CA SER A 580 22.09 -13.51 -12.86
C SER A 580 22.90 -14.02 -11.65
N ALA A 581 22.48 -15.14 -11.07
CA ALA A 581 23.23 -15.78 -9.98
C ALA A 581 24.66 -16.17 -10.38
N ASP A 582 24.91 -16.47 -11.67
CA ASP A 582 26.25 -16.79 -12.18
C ASP A 582 27.16 -15.55 -12.25
N GLU A 583 26.59 -14.38 -12.54
CA GLU A 583 27.33 -13.12 -12.64
C GLU A 583 27.79 -12.62 -11.26
N SER A 584 26.96 -12.77 -10.24
CA SER A 584 27.30 -12.41 -8.86
C SER A 584 28.44 -13.26 -8.30
N MET A 585 28.51 -14.55 -8.66
CA MET A 585 29.61 -15.45 -8.31
C MET A 585 30.92 -15.13 -9.04
N GLY A 586 30.85 -14.50 -10.22
CA GLY A 586 32.02 -13.99 -10.94
C GLY A 586 32.66 -12.76 -10.27
N MET A 587 31.85 -11.94 -9.60
CA MET A 587 32.29 -10.71 -8.91
C MET A 587 33.08 -11.01 -7.63
N THR A 588 32.71 -12.06 -6.88
CA THR A 588 33.42 -12.50 -5.66
C THR A 588 34.74 -13.23 -5.96
N GLY A 589 34.90 -13.79 -7.17
CA GLY A 589 36.08 -14.53 -7.62
C GLY A 589 37.34 -13.69 -7.88
N ASN A 590 37.25 -12.36 -7.90
CA ASN A 590 38.38 -11.47 -8.15
C ASN A 590 38.87 -10.72 -6.90
N THR A 591 38.77 -11.33 -5.72
CA THR A 591 39.45 -10.83 -4.52
C THR A 591 40.77 -11.57 -4.35
N THR A 592 41.86 -10.86 -4.68
CA THR A 592 43.26 -11.27 -4.56
C THR A 592 43.54 -12.08 -3.31
N THR A 593 44.23 -13.21 -3.52
CA THR A 593 44.75 -14.12 -2.50
C THR A 593 45.66 -13.37 -1.51
N GLY A 594 45.09 -12.91 -0.39
CA GLY A 594 45.79 -12.25 0.70
C GLY A 594 46.02 -13.22 1.85
N THR A 595 47.25 -13.71 1.95
CA THR A 595 47.82 -14.54 3.02
C THR A 595 47.39 -14.14 4.45
N ASN A 596 47.06 -15.17 5.24
CA ASN A 596 46.94 -15.19 6.71
C ASN A 596 47.76 -14.11 7.44
N GLY A 597 47.05 -13.19 8.11
CA GLY A 597 47.63 -12.14 8.95
C GLY A 597 47.03 -12.17 10.36
N THR A 598 47.80 -12.74 11.28
CA THR A 598 47.61 -12.76 12.73
C THR A 598 47.31 -11.37 13.32
N THR A 599 46.38 -11.34 14.26
CA THR A 599 46.02 -10.18 15.09
C THR A 599 47.23 -9.57 15.79
N ILE A 600 47.53 -8.29 15.55
CA ILE A 600 48.33 -7.46 16.46
C ILE A 600 47.63 -6.10 16.65
N ASN A 601 47.20 -5.86 17.88
CA ASN A 601 46.82 -4.54 18.40
C ASN A 601 48.04 -3.62 18.45
N GLY A 602 47.93 -2.42 17.88
CA GLY A 602 48.96 -1.39 18.00
C GLY A 602 48.44 -0.02 17.56
N THR A 603 48.10 0.81 18.55
CA THR A 603 47.86 2.25 18.41
C THR A 603 49.13 2.96 17.95
N ALA A 604 49.06 3.74 16.86
CA ALA A 604 50.06 4.76 16.56
C ALA A 604 49.48 5.90 15.70
N THR A 605 49.50 7.09 16.30
CA THR A 605 49.27 8.41 15.69
C THR A 605 50.31 8.72 14.62
N VAL A 606 49.91 9.27 13.47
CA VAL A 606 50.83 9.99 12.56
C VAL A 606 50.17 11.28 12.05
N SER A 607 50.73 12.40 12.49
CA SER A 607 50.69 13.70 11.81
C SER A 607 51.71 13.72 10.67
N GLY A 608 51.43 14.40 9.55
CA GLY A 608 52.49 14.72 8.59
C GLY A 608 52.02 15.16 7.21
N THR A 609 51.88 16.47 7.04
CA THR A 609 51.78 17.22 5.78
C THR A 609 52.95 16.93 4.83
N THR A 610 52.72 16.85 3.51
CA THR A 610 53.53 17.58 2.51
C THR A 610 52.93 17.59 1.10
N THR A 611 53.01 18.78 0.51
CA THR A 611 52.80 19.24 -0.87
C THR A 611 53.71 18.60 -1.92
N GLY A 612 53.23 18.54 -3.17
CA GLY A 612 54.08 18.39 -4.35
C GLY A 612 53.30 18.55 -5.66
N ALA A 613 53.37 19.74 -6.26
CA ALA A 613 52.87 20.04 -7.60
C ALA A 613 53.82 19.51 -8.70
N ALA A 614 53.29 19.18 -9.87
CA ALA A 614 54.04 19.16 -11.12
C ALA A 614 53.13 19.54 -12.31
N GLU A 615 53.44 20.68 -12.92
CA GLU A 615 53.03 21.07 -14.28
C GLU A 615 53.70 20.19 -15.33
N THR A 616 53.04 19.93 -16.46
CA THR A 616 53.71 19.96 -17.78
C THR A 616 52.73 20.35 -18.89
N THR A 617 53.27 21.08 -19.86
CA THR A 617 52.64 22.01 -20.81
C THR A 617 52.54 21.41 -22.22
N VAL A 618 51.41 21.70 -22.91
CA VAL A 618 51.18 21.98 -24.36
C VAL A 618 51.77 21.07 -25.46
N GLY A 619 50.89 20.68 -26.38
CA GLY A 619 51.19 20.43 -27.80
C GLY A 619 49.95 20.52 -28.70
N SER A 620 49.81 21.62 -29.44
CA SER A 620 48.86 21.80 -30.55
C SER A 620 49.39 21.18 -31.85
N THR A 621 48.49 20.66 -32.69
CA THR A 621 48.64 20.68 -34.17
C THR A 621 47.28 20.82 -34.87
N ASP A 622 47.25 21.72 -35.85
CA ASP A 622 46.16 22.10 -36.77
C ASP A 622 45.66 20.98 -37.72
N SER A 623 44.33 21.02 -37.98
CA SER A 623 43.57 21.08 -39.28
C SER A 623 44.17 20.53 -40.60
N PRO A 624 43.35 20.08 -41.60
CA PRO A 624 42.31 20.93 -42.23
C PRO A 624 41.01 20.27 -42.72
N ALA A 625 40.05 21.15 -43.02
CA ALA A 625 38.75 20.91 -43.64
C ALA A 625 38.77 20.89 -45.19
N THR A 626 37.77 20.20 -45.77
CA THR A 626 37.17 20.35 -47.13
C THR A 626 35.77 19.73 -47.03
N GLY A 627 34.60 20.29 -47.41
CA GLY A 627 34.23 21.48 -48.19
C GLY A 627 33.60 21.09 -49.54
N THR A 628 32.25 21.08 -49.67
CA THR A 628 31.40 21.34 -50.89
C THR A 628 29.91 21.01 -50.58
N THR A 629 28.99 21.98 -50.37
CA THR A 629 28.10 22.77 -51.29
C THR A 629 26.73 22.16 -51.64
N ARG A 630 25.68 22.68 -50.96
CA ARG A 630 24.45 23.36 -51.44
C ARG A 630 23.81 22.95 -52.78
N GLU A 631 22.52 22.57 -52.72
CA GLU A 631 21.48 23.03 -53.65
C GLU A 631 20.17 23.35 -52.90
N THR A 632 19.43 24.33 -53.43
CA THR A 632 18.14 24.87 -52.99
C THR A 632 17.18 24.80 -54.17
N PRO A 633 15.87 24.64 -53.96
CA PRO A 633 14.92 25.55 -54.62
C PRO A 633 13.77 25.97 -53.66
N THR A 634 13.65 27.25 -53.30
CA THR A 634 12.66 28.23 -53.81
C THR A 634 11.29 27.71 -54.27
N GLY A 635 10.25 28.13 -53.55
CA GLY A 635 8.86 28.27 -54.00
C GLY A 635 8.07 29.14 -53.01
N THR A 636 7.48 30.23 -53.46
CA THR A 636 6.92 31.34 -52.66
C THR A 636 5.41 31.48 -52.88
N ALA A 637 4.71 31.84 -51.80
CA ALA A 637 3.45 32.60 -51.70
C ALA A 637 2.10 32.03 -52.17
N GLY A 638 1.12 32.18 -51.28
CA GLY A 638 -0.32 32.14 -51.57
C GLY A 638 -1.16 32.45 -50.32
N SER A 639 -1.28 33.72 -49.96
CA SER A 639 -2.26 34.24 -48.99
C SER A 639 -3.64 34.33 -49.65
N ALA A 640 -4.69 33.96 -48.93
CA ALA A 640 -6.04 34.48 -49.17
C ALA A 640 -6.86 34.47 -47.86
N THR A 641 -7.14 35.68 -47.42
CA THR A 641 -8.16 36.11 -46.48
C THR A 641 -9.54 35.92 -47.10
N GLU A 642 -10.55 35.49 -46.34
CA GLU A 642 -11.89 36.07 -46.49
C GLU A 642 -12.67 36.03 -45.17
N THR A 643 -13.22 37.20 -44.85
CA THR A 643 -14.02 37.57 -43.69
C THR A 643 -15.50 37.58 -44.08
N THR A 644 -16.38 37.74 -43.08
CA THR A 644 -17.83 38.09 -43.08
C THR A 644 -18.82 36.91 -43.01
N ALA A 645 -19.88 36.95 -42.20
CA ALA A 645 -20.41 37.93 -41.26
C ALA A 645 -21.43 37.28 -40.30
N MET A 646 -21.68 37.98 -39.19
CA MET A 646 -22.73 37.74 -38.20
C MET A 646 -24.14 37.61 -38.78
N ALA A 647 -24.98 36.81 -38.12
CA ALA A 647 -26.38 37.16 -37.86
C ALA A 647 -26.88 36.48 -36.57
N THR A 648 -27.24 37.32 -35.60
CA THR A 648 -28.13 37.04 -34.47
C THR A 648 -29.52 36.61 -34.95
N GLU A 649 -30.15 35.61 -34.32
CA GLU A 649 -31.59 35.67 -34.07
C GLU A 649 -32.01 34.81 -32.88
N THR A 650 -32.54 35.51 -31.88
CA THR A 650 -33.32 35.00 -30.76
C THR A 650 -34.70 34.58 -31.26
N THR A 651 -35.13 33.34 -30.99
CA THR A 651 -36.57 33.04 -30.86
C THR A 651 -36.81 31.93 -29.86
N ALA A 652 -37.44 32.31 -28.75
CA ALA A 652 -38.18 31.44 -27.88
C ALA A 652 -39.38 30.82 -28.62
N THR A 653 -39.72 29.58 -28.33
CA THR A 653 -41.12 29.11 -28.37
C THR A 653 -41.34 28.05 -27.30
N THR A 654 -42.10 28.45 -26.29
CA THR A 654 -42.85 27.66 -25.32
C THR A 654 -43.90 26.78 -26.02
N THR A 655 -44.19 25.58 -25.51
CA THR A 655 -45.58 25.18 -25.12
C THR A 655 -45.60 23.92 -24.23
N ALA A 656 -46.23 24.07 -23.05
CA ALA A 656 -47.05 23.16 -22.23
C ALA A 656 -46.62 21.68 -22.00
N GLY A 657 -46.63 21.12 -20.79
CA GLY A 657 -47.26 21.51 -19.52
C GLY A 657 -48.42 20.59 -19.15
N THR A 658 -48.30 19.88 -18.02
CA THR A 658 -49.35 19.53 -17.02
C THR A 658 -48.67 18.75 -15.87
N ASN A 659 -48.34 19.39 -14.75
CA ASN A 659 -49.13 19.61 -13.52
C ASN A 659 -49.62 18.34 -12.78
N ALA A 660 -49.01 18.09 -11.61
CA ALA A 660 -49.73 17.81 -10.39
C ALA A 660 -49.00 18.46 -9.18
N THR A 661 -49.79 19.16 -8.38
CA THR A 661 -49.45 20.19 -7.39
C THR A 661 -49.30 19.58 -5.98
N PRO A 662 -48.65 20.27 -5.01
CA PRO A 662 -48.25 19.75 -3.71
C PRO A 662 -49.28 20.04 -2.62
N SER A 663 -49.09 19.45 -1.44
CA SER A 663 -49.66 19.96 -0.18
C SER A 663 -48.72 19.62 0.99
N ALA A 664 -48.52 20.65 1.80
CA ALA A 664 -47.56 20.78 2.88
C ALA A 664 -48.06 20.15 4.19
N GLU A 665 -47.13 19.88 5.12
CA GLU A 665 -47.09 20.60 6.41
C GLU A 665 -45.84 20.21 7.21
N SER A 666 -45.11 21.22 7.66
CA SER A 666 -44.00 21.18 8.61
C SER A 666 -44.49 21.27 10.05
N THR A 667 -43.94 20.49 10.98
CA THR A 667 -43.55 20.99 12.33
C THR A 667 -42.56 20.00 13.01
N PRO A 668 -41.69 20.48 13.93
CA PRO A 668 -40.37 19.92 14.21
C PRO A 668 -40.27 19.09 15.50
N GLY A 669 -39.18 18.32 15.59
CA GLY A 669 -38.59 17.89 16.86
C GLY A 669 -38.61 16.38 17.10
N GLY A 670 -37.44 15.76 16.99
CA GLY A 670 -37.19 14.38 17.38
C GLY A 670 -35.74 14.01 17.05
N THR A 671 -34.88 14.07 18.05
CA THR A 671 -33.51 13.54 18.04
C THR A 671 -33.52 12.09 17.57
N ALA A 672 -32.83 11.78 16.47
CA ALA A 672 -32.57 10.40 16.07
C ALA A 672 -31.42 9.86 16.95
N GLU A 673 -31.78 8.88 17.76
CA GLU A 673 -30.88 8.06 18.57
C GLU A 673 -29.97 7.22 17.67
N ALA A 674 -28.74 7.04 18.15
CA ALA A 674 -27.75 6.13 17.61
C ALA A 674 -28.30 4.70 17.48
N ASN A 675 -28.02 4.07 16.35
CA ASN A 675 -28.24 2.64 16.19
C ASN A 675 -27.21 1.88 17.05
N PRO A 676 -27.62 0.89 17.88
CA PRO A 676 -26.75 0.18 18.79
C PRO A 676 -26.39 -1.20 18.22
N ASP A 677 -25.34 -1.30 17.42
CA ASP A 677 -24.66 -2.57 17.17
C ASP A 677 -23.18 -2.29 16.92
N GLY A 678 -22.36 -2.56 17.94
CA GLY A 678 -20.93 -2.28 17.98
C GLY A 678 -20.10 -3.39 17.34
N THR A 679 -20.19 -3.54 16.03
CA THR A 679 -19.21 -4.25 15.21
C THR A 679 -18.13 -3.26 14.80
N SER A 680 -16.92 -3.39 15.29
CA SER A 680 -15.79 -2.54 14.88
C SER A 680 -15.21 -3.06 13.57
N ASP A 681 -15.31 -2.23 12.53
CA ASP A 681 -14.82 -2.43 11.17
C ASP A 681 -13.27 -2.36 11.12
N ALA A 682 -12.57 -3.49 11.26
CA ALA A 682 -11.12 -3.51 11.08
C ALA A 682 -10.75 -3.36 9.59
N GLU A 683 -9.85 -2.40 9.30
CA GLU A 683 -9.24 -2.21 7.98
C GLU A 683 -8.42 -3.47 7.69
N GLY A 684 -8.58 -4.06 6.50
CA GLY A 684 -7.93 -5.32 6.14
C GLY A 684 -6.39 -5.27 6.25
N PRO A 685 -5.69 -6.41 6.14
CA PRO A 685 -4.23 -6.51 6.20
C PRO A 685 -3.46 -5.67 5.18
N GLY A 686 -4.12 -5.01 4.22
CA GLY A 686 -3.56 -3.96 3.35
C GLY A 686 -3.13 -2.69 4.12
N PHE A 687 -2.54 -2.85 5.31
CA PHE A 687 -1.76 -1.83 6.00
C PHE A 687 -0.71 -1.36 5.02
N GLY A 688 -1.02 -0.23 4.37
CA GLY A 688 -0.33 0.27 3.21
C GLY A 688 1.17 0.01 3.25
N VAL A 689 1.72 -0.28 2.09
CA VAL A 689 3.15 -0.52 1.77
C VAL A 689 4.12 0.43 2.53
N LEU A 690 3.60 1.52 3.11
CA LEU A 690 4.30 2.59 3.83
C LEU A 690 3.84 2.83 5.29
N ALA A 691 2.67 2.36 5.71
CA ALA A 691 2.06 2.68 7.01
C ALA A 691 2.87 2.15 8.21
N ALA A 692 3.61 1.05 8.03
CA ALA A 692 4.51 0.50 9.04
C ALA A 692 5.84 1.30 9.19
N LEU A 693 6.16 2.20 8.25
CA LEU A 693 7.47 2.86 8.18
C LEU A 693 7.50 4.25 8.84
N ALA A 694 6.34 4.90 9.02
CA ALA A 694 6.27 6.18 9.75
C ALA A 694 6.63 6.05 11.25
N GLY A 695 6.51 4.84 11.84
CA GLY A 695 6.91 4.57 13.22
C GLY A 695 8.42 4.46 13.47
N LEU A 696 9.24 4.26 12.43
CA LEU A 696 10.68 3.93 12.57
C LEU A 696 11.63 5.14 12.47
N ALA A 697 11.13 6.32 12.07
CA ALA A 697 11.94 7.54 11.99
C ALA A 697 12.38 8.10 13.36
N GLY A 698 11.80 7.65 14.47
CA GLY A 698 12.14 8.10 15.83
C GLY A 698 13.35 7.41 16.47
N VAL A 699 13.76 6.22 16.00
CA VAL A 699 14.75 5.37 16.70
C VAL A 699 16.13 5.39 16.03
N ALA A 700 16.20 5.63 14.71
CA ALA A 700 17.47 5.69 13.99
C ALA A 700 18.32 6.95 14.31
N ALA A 701 17.70 8.06 14.72
CA ALA A 701 18.42 9.29 15.08
C ALA A 701 19.20 9.21 16.42
N ARG A 702 19.00 8.18 17.25
CA ARG A 702 19.71 8.02 18.54
C ARG A 702 20.97 7.16 18.49
N ARG A 703 21.28 6.49 17.37
CA ARG A 703 22.54 5.71 17.24
C ARG A 703 23.70 6.47 16.61
N PHE A 704 23.47 7.60 15.92
CA PHE A 704 24.54 8.38 15.29
C PHE A 704 25.09 9.58 16.11
N VAL A 705 24.65 9.78 17.36
CA VAL A 705 25.21 10.83 18.25
C VAL A 705 26.14 10.26 19.34
N ARG A 706 26.50 8.98 19.27
CA ARG A 706 27.58 8.41 20.10
C ARG A 706 28.47 7.46 19.32
N ARG A 707 29.35 8.01 18.50
CA ARG A 707 30.73 7.54 18.33
C ARG A 707 31.63 8.67 17.85
#